data_AF-A0A519Y8G1-F1
#
_entry.id   AF-A0A519Y8G1-F1
#
_cell.length_a   1.000
_cell.length_b   1.000
_cell.length_c   1.000
_cell.angle_alpha   90.00
_cell.angle_beta   90.00
_cell.angle_gamma   90.00
#
_symmetry.space_group_name_H-M   'P 1'
#
loop_
_entity.id
_entity.type
_entity.pdbx_description
1 polymer ?
#
loop_
_entity_poly.entity_id
_entity_poly.type
_entity_poly.pdbx_seq_one_letter_code
_entity_poly.pdbx_strand_id
1 'polypeptide(L)'
;MRRKLPFILKTIVFVFALSSSAIAQVKRTTEDLIKLADKHLSSPIKKRVYGNGDVFLQRDMNDFLSNTDRNRKAAIEKQNQSAKLQGVVIEYDHGGEDHEHLAEILNRPHPSVATTEKYIDDAAAEFRVPAIILKAAAQVQSNWAQTGPSFYGSYGMMGLIETDHIKQITLAASLTNLSADDIKNEAKANIRAAAALLAYYQKGKPKSDDLADWFEATRDLTGLNDEEMKTSLATSFYNVIKNGSKTVSLWREIIQIDAKPITIPEYKIRSEKKTERVGNVIQAGTDFPTAINRMTTCNYATGRNGYNIDYYFVHYIAVGTYAGSIAWFRDCTRTTQLSSANYVIRNADGEISQVVRESDRAYAQGVTLYNGGGISTEHEVLTTNLAMWDSEPMLVAAANLAIDVCNRNNIPRIRRAVNGDRGIYGHSDVRATECPNLTAPRWTNLLNRIAGGIVIPTVSLPTLHYVTGTAGSDAVNVAWKANTEPTLKGYRLYYALDNDFSGWALAADESTLTPTTTSISLNPNQFLAPPTTTPVHFKLTAVVPNGVNPDVESAPSDVYSRTVNTTGPRVLIVDAFDRINDYKSRSHNFAAIYFNTLRDNATMRINSTADEMIDAGTILLSDYDMVLWFNGDESGTDKIFNGTNKAEVKAFLDNGGKLLITGAEIAYNLNRAAATEYDIPFLNNYLKASFVHDGRTTDTSVSGAIGTPFEGVTLNIGVNYPLPWPDNISPFGGATTILNYNTAGRFGGIAYKGTFGSGTSPSSLIFLGFALETAPQEQITSFMAKALTYFEVTLPVTLLDYNATLQNTGVVKLQWQTAAETDNKEFIISRSVDGQQFNVVGKVASFGNTTTGSNYVFYDRKPVNGINYYRLEQQDFDGKITDLGVRVLNVSLTDNKVAIYPNPTQDIVNVAFVAGLYNQIQLIDGNGKILKQTSLGSSTTQTAMSLNNVPSGIYFLKLNGNIPLVKKIIKN
;
A
#
# COMPACT_ATOMS: atom_id res chain seq x y z
N MET A 1 -28.79 76.47 -36.01
CA MET A 1 -27.91 76.32 -37.19
C MET A 1 -26.46 76.28 -36.73
N ARG A 2 -25.69 75.26 -37.19
CA ARG A 2 -24.21 75.16 -37.32
C ARG A 2 -23.38 75.60 -36.08
N ARG A 3 -22.58 74.78 -35.40
CA ARG A 3 -21.66 73.71 -35.84
C ARG A 3 -21.37 72.76 -34.67
N LYS A 4 -21.82 71.50 -34.75
CA LYS A 4 -21.23 70.31 -34.11
C LYS A 4 -20.69 69.47 -35.25
N LEU A 5 -19.40 69.08 -35.28
CA LEU A 5 -18.96 67.80 -35.88
C LEU A 5 -17.48 67.34 -35.77
N PRO A 6 -16.46 68.04 -35.22
CA PRO A 6 -15.09 67.46 -35.25
C PRO A 6 -14.44 67.09 -33.91
N PHE A 7 -15.14 67.07 -32.76
CA PHE A 7 -14.51 66.72 -31.47
C PHE A 7 -14.95 65.37 -30.87
N ILE A 8 -16.08 64.80 -31.29
CA ILE A 8 -16.56 63.49 -30.79
C ILE A 8 -16.00 62.31 -31.63
N LEU A 9 -15.56 62.55 -32.86
CA LEU A 9 -14.97 61.49 -33.69
C LEU A 9 -13.49 61.21 -33.40
N LYS A 10 -12.72 62.13 -32.81
CA LYS A 10 -11.30 61.88 -32.48
C LYS A 10 -11.12 61.03 -31.22
N THR A 11 -12.06 61.03 -30.28
CA THR A 11 -12.01 60.15 -29.10
C THR A 11 -12.54 58.75 -29.42
N ILE A 12 -13.46 58.61 -30.38
CA ILE A 12 -13.99 57.29 -30.77
C ILE A 12 -13.04 56.53 -31.72
N VAL A 13 -12.27 57.23 -32.56
CA VAL A 13 -11.27 56.57 -33.42
C VAL A 13 -9.98 56.20 -32.67
N PHE A 14 -9.65 56.84 -31.54
CA PHE A 14 -8.53 56.41 -30.69
C PHE A 14 -8.87 55.23 -29.75
N VAL A 15 -10.17 54.95 -29.55
CA VAL A 15 -10.65 53.80 -28.76
C VAL A 15 -10.97 52.58 -29.64
N PHE A 16 -11.10 52.75 -30.97
CA PHE A 16 -11.34 51.65 -31.91
C PHE A 16 -10.19 51.33 -32.88
N ALA A 17 -9.03 51.99 -32.77
CA ALA A 17 -7.84 51.72 -33.60
C ALA A 17 -6.64 51.12 -32.83
N LEU A 18 -6.85 50.63 -31.60
CA LEU A 18 -5.94 49.69 -30.93
C LEU A 18 -6.57 48.30 -30.70
N SER A 19 -7.75 48.06 -31.30
CA SER A 19 -8.43 46.76 -31.30
C SER A 19 -8.13 45.89 -32.53
N SER A 20 -7.03 46.15 -33.26
CA SER A 20 -6.68 45.31 -34.42
C SER A 20 -5.20 45.41 -34.87
N SER A 21 -4.23 45.28 -33.97
CA SER A 21 -2.86 44.91 -34.37
C SER A 21 -1.93 44.61 -33.18
N ALA A 22 -2.25 43.55 -32.43
CA ALA A 22 -1.28 42.66 -31.81
C ALA A 22 -1.95 41.30 -31.50
N ILE A 23 -2.85 40.85 -32.38
CA ILE A 23 -3.32 39.47 -32.39
C ILE A 23 -2.30 38.67 -33.18
N ALA A 24 -1.22 38.35 -32.48
CA ALA A 24 -0.41 37.17 -32.71
C ALA A 24 0.13 36.78 -31.34
N GLN A 25 -0.75 36.38 -30.41
CA GLN A 25 -0.35 35.41 -29.42
C GLN A 25 0.06 34.18 -30.22
N VAL A 26 1.36 34.03 -30.43
CA VAL A 26 1.96 32.80 -30.95
C VAL A 26 1.39 31.68 -30.09
N LYS A 27 0.52 30.87 -30.69
CA LYS A 27 0.03 29.61 -30.12
C LYS A 27 1.26 28.84 -29.71
N ARG A 28 1.48 28.76 -28.40
CA ARG A 28 2.52 27.93 -27.85
C ARG A 28 2.03 26.49 -27.93
N THR A 29 2.71 25.68 -28.74
CA THR A 29 2.36 24.28 -29.03
C THR A 29 2.68 23.39 -27.81
N THR A 30 2.32 22.11 -27.85
CA THR A 30 2.70 21.10 -26.84
C THR A 30 4.22 21.08 -26.53
N GLU A 31 5.03 21.55 -27.47
CA GLU A 31 6.49 21.74 -27.35
C GLU A 31 6.87 22.87 -26.37
N ASP A 32 6.02 23.86 -26.16
CA ASP A 32 6.23 24.95 -25.21
C ASP A 32 5.80 24.61 -23.77
N LEU A 33 5.00 23.54 -23.59
CA LEU A 33 4.69 22.93 -22.29
C LEU A 33 5.85 22.06 -21.79
N ILE A 34 6.53 21.35 -22.70
CA ILE A 34 7.82 20.70 -22.43
C ILE A 34 8.86 21.75 -22.04
N LYS A 35 8.91 22.91 -22.71
CA LYS A 35 9.76 24.04 -22.33
C LYS A 35 9.45 24.64 -20.95
N LEU A 36 8.28 24.42 -20.34
CA LEU A 36 7.95 24.96 -19.01
C LEU A 36 8.46 24.04 -17.88
N ALA A 37 8.40 22.72 -18.08
CA ALA A 37 9.10 21.73 -17.25
C ALA A 37 10.62 21.82 -17.41
N ASP A 38 11.09 22.20 -18.60
CA ASP A 38 12.48 22.58 -18.84
C ASP A 38 12.79 23.99 -18.31
N LYS A 39 11.86 24.96 -18.23
CA LYS A 39 12.19 26.33 -17.77
C LYS A 39 12.71 26.40 -16.32
N HIS A 40 12.31 25.47 -15.46
CA HIS A 40 12.82 25.40 -14.06
C HIS A 40 13.91 24.33 -13.85
N LEU A 41 14.18 23.47 -14.84
CA LEU A 41 15.08 22.31 -14.74
C LEU A 41 15.93 22.10 -16.02
N SER A 42 16.14 23.14 -16.83
CA SER A 42 16.92 23.11 -18.08
C SER A 42 18.40 23.39 -17.88
N SER A 43 18.78 24.00 -16.74
CA SER A 43 20.19 24.10 -16.38
C SER A 43 20.79 22.70 -16.30
N PRO A 44 21.87 22.39 -17.04
CA PRO A 44 22.51 21.08 -17.00
C PRO A 44 22.81 20.66 -15.57
N ILE A 45 22.53 19.41 -15.24
CA ILE A 45 22.89 18.84 -13.94
C ILE A 45 24.41 18.64 -13.95
N LYS A 46 25.12 19.39 -13.11
CA LYS A 46 26.53 19.15 -12.84
C LYS A 46 26.62 17.92 -11.93
N LYS A 47 27.23 16.86 -12.45
CA LYS A 47 27.51 15.63 -11.71
C LYS A 47 28.96 15.64 -11.26
N ARG A 48 29.20 15.46 -9.95
CA ARG A 48 30.54 15.30 -9.36
C ARG A 48 30.63 13.95 -8.68
N VAL A 49 31.70 13.22 -8.96
CA VAL A 49 32.01 11.94 -8.32
C VAL A 49 33.22 12.13 -7.40
N TYR A 50 33.08 11.75 -6.14
CA TYR A 50 34.14 11.84 -5.14
C TYR A 50 34.93 10.53 -5.06
N GLY A 51 36.15 10.57 -4.49
CA GLY A 51 37.07 9.42 -4.46
C GLY A 51 36.56 8.19 -3.70
N ASN A 52 35.50 8.35 -2.89
CA ASN A 52 34.80 7.28 -2.18
C ASN A 52 33.60 6.69 -2.97
N GLY A 53 33.39 7.12 -4.21
CA GLY A 53 32.29 6.70 -5.08
C GLY A 53 31.00 7.50 -4.91
N ASP A 54 30.92 8.43 -3.94
CA ASP A 54 29.73 9.24 -3.74
C ASP A 54 29.52 10.18 -4.93
N VAL A 55 28.27 10.23 -5.42
CA VAL A 55 27.84 11.08 -6.53
C VAL A 55 26.99 12.21 -5.99
N PHE A 56 27.33 13.45 -6.36
CA PHE A 56 26.55 14.63 -6.07
C PHE A 56 26.09 15.32 -7.35
N LEU A 57 24.87 15.85 -7.29
CA LEU A 57 24.15 16.52 -8.35
C LEU A 57 23.91 17.97 -7.92
N GLN A 58 24.10 18.91 -8.85
CA GLN A 58 23.92 20.33 -8.60
C GLN A 58 23.42 20.99 -9.89
N ARG A 59 22.57 22.00 -9.79
CA ARG A 59 22.21 22.86 -10.91
C ARG A 59 22.76 24.25 -10.66
N ASP A 60 23.21 24.93 -11.72
CA ASP A 60 23.63 26.32 -11.63
C ASP A 60 22.42 27.21 -11.91
N MET A 61 21.87 27.82 -10.87
CA MET A 61 20.72 28.73 -10.91
C MET A 61 21.15 30.19 -10.68
N ASN A 62 22.46 30.49 -10.59
CA ASN A 62 22.96 31.84 -10.30
C ASN A 62 22.58 32.87 -11.37
N ASP A 63 22.59 32.46 -12.65
CA ASP A 63 22.16 33.32 -13.76
C ASP A 63 20.65 33.61 -13.73
N PHE A 64 19.85 32.67 -13.20
CA PHE A 64 18.40 32.81 -13.05
C PHE A 64 18.05 33.88 -12.01
N LEU A 65 18.67 33.81 -10.82
CA LEU A 65 18.52 34.82 -9.73
C LEU A 65 18.93 36.23 -10.19
N SER A 66 19.90 36.35 -11.10
CA SER A 66 20.43 37.64 -11.53
C SER A 66 19.51 38.48 -12.44
N ASN A 67 18.59 37.84 -13.18
CA ASN A 67 17.77 38.45 -14.23
C ASN A 67 16.27 38.55 -13.90
N THR A 68 15.71 37.64 -13.10
CA THR A 68 14.31 37.71 -12.66
C THR A 68 14.09 38.68 -11.50
N ASP A 69 14.99 38.75 -10.52
CA ASP A 69 14.78 39.59 -9.33
C ASP A 69 15.07 41.07 -9.55
N ARG A 70 16.09 41.44 -10.33
CA ARG A 70 16.37 42.87 -10.59
C ARG A 70 15.22 43.58 -11.33
N ASN A 71 14.58 42.90 -12.28
CA ASN A 71 13.46 43.46 -13.04
C ASN A 71 12.13 43.36 -12.28
N ARG A 72 11.89 42.27 -11.53
CA ARG A 72 10.70 42.08 -10.69
C ARG A 72 10.68 43.07 -9.52
N LYS A 73 11.81 43.24 -8.83
CA LYS A 73 11.95 44.20 -7.71
C LYS A 73 11.74 45.64 -8.20
N ALA A 74 12.31 46.03 -9.34
CA ALA A 74 12.09 47.35 -9.94
C ALA A 74 10.62 47.59 -10.37
N ALA A 75 9.93 46.56 -10.87
CA ALA A 75 8.52 46.65 -11.25
C ALA A 75 7.60 46.76 -10.02
N ILE A 76 7.88 46.00 -8.96
CA ILE A 76 7.15 46.04 -7.68
C ILE A 76 7.40 47.37 -6.96
N GLU A 77 8.62 47.90 -7.00
CA GLU A 77 8.96 49.20 -6.40
C GLU A 77 8.21 50.35 -7.09
N LYS A 78 8.02 50.27 -8.40
CA LYS A 78 7.20 51.19 -9.20
C LYS A 78 5.69 51.05 -8.87
N GLN A 79 5.21 49.83 -8.66
CA GLN A 79 3.83 49.55 -8.25
C GLN A 79 3.56 50.02 -6.82
N ASN A 80 4.50 49.82 -5.90
CA ASN A 80 4.44 50.29 -4.51
C ASN A 80 4.53 51.82 -4.41
N GLN A 81 5.26 52.49 -5.31
CA GLN A 81 5.21 53.95 -5.44
C GLN A 81 3.83 54.44 -5.86
N SER A 82 3.17 53.74 -6.79
CA SER A 82 1.79 54.05 -7.20
C SER A 82 0.77 53.80 -6.07
N ALA A 83 0.95 52.73 -5.29
CA ALA A 83 0.08 52.42 -4.13
C ALA A 83 0.27 53.40 -2.97
N LYS A 84 1.51 53.86 -2.71
CA LYS A 84 1.82 54.92 -1.73
C LYS A 84 1.18 56.26 -2.10
N LEU A 85 1.14 56.60 -3.39
CA LEU A 85 0.44 57.79 -3.89
C LEU A 85 -1.09 57.71 -3.71
N GLN A 86 -1.64 56.51 -3.47
CA GLN A 86 -3.06 56.25 -3.20
C GLN A 86 -3.37 56.04 -1.71
N GLY A 87 -2.41 56.26 -0.81
CA GLY A 87 -2.61 56.16 0.65
C GLY A 87 -2.64 54.73 1.21
N VAL A 88 -2.25 53.72 0.42
CA VAL A 88 -2.18 52.33 0.88
C VAL A 88 -0.78 52.06 1.47
N VAL A 89 -0.73 51.74 2.76
CA VAL A 89 0.49 51.28 3.43
C VAL A 89 0.60 49.76 3.24
N ILE A 90 1.59 49.33 2.46
CA ILE A 90 1.94 47.91 2.32
C ILE A 90 3.04 47.64 3.34
N GLU A 91 2.68 47.00 4.46
CA GLU A 91 3.63 46.53 5.47
C GLU A 91 4.18 45.15 5.07
N TYR A 92 5.51 45.09 4.92
CA TYR A 92 6.38 43.92 4.76
C TYR A 92 6.45 43.21 3.40
N ASP A 93 7.70 43.15 2.91
CA ASP A 93 8.23 42.50 1.71
C ASP A 93 8.88 41.16 2.10
N HIS A 94 8.35 40.04 1.59
CA HIS A 94 8.95 38.70 1.67
C HIS A 94 9.04 38.05 0.25
N GLY A 95 8.98 38.88 -0.80
CA GLY A 95 8.60 38.50 -2.17
C GLY A 95 9.55 37.63 -2.99
N GLY A 96 10.47 36.91 -2.36
CA GLY A 96 11.45 36.04 -3.01
C GLY A 96 11.73 34.72 -2.30
N GLU A 97 11.19 34.46 -1.11
CA GLU A 97 11.71 33.40 -0.22
C GLU A 97 11.61 31.98 -0.80
N ASP A 98 10.55 31.60 -1.53
CA ASP A 98 10.41 30.22 -2.05
C ASP A 98 11.23 29.95 -3.34
N HIS A 99 11.38 30.95 -4.22
CA HIS A 99 12.27 30.87 -5.38
C HIS A 99 13.74 30.91 -4.94
N GLU A 100 14.06 31.73 -3.95
CA GLU A 100 15.38 31.74 -3.30
C GLU A 100 15.64 30.39 -2.63
N HIS A 101 14.64 29.80 -1.95
CA HIS A 101 14.74 28.48 -1.31
C HIS A 101 14.90 27.34 -2.33
N LEU A 102 14.09 27.30 -3.39
CA LEU A 102 14.24 26.29 -4.45
C LEU A 102 15.56 26.47 -5.20
N ALA A 103 15.97 27.70 -5.48
CA ALA A 103 17.27 27.99 -6.08
C ALA A 103 18.42 27.61 -5.13
N GLU A 104 18.29 27.85 -3.83
CA GLU A 104 19.24 27.45 -2.79
C GLU A 104 19.39 25.92 -2.74
N ILE A 105 18.27 25.17 -2.74
CA ILE A 105 18.27 23.70 -2.80
C ILE A 105 18.98 23.21 -4.06
N LEU A 106 18.64 23.76 -5.23
CA LEU A 106 19.19 23.32 -6.52
C LEU A 106 20.64 23.75 -6.75
N ASN A 107 21.05 24.90 -6.18
CA ASN A 107 22.42 25.42 -6.21
C ASN A 107 23.35 24.69 -5.25
N ARG A 108 22.84 23.93 -4.27
CA ARG A 108 23.69 23.14 -3.37
C ARG A 108 24.02 21.78 -3.99
N PRO A 109 25.23 21.25 -3.77
CA PRO A 109 25.51 19.85 -4.06
C PRO A 109 24.56 18.95 -3.25
N HIS A 110 23.78 18.14 -3.95
CA HIS A 110 22.86 17.17 -3.35
C HIS A 110 23.28 15.74 -3.70
N PRO A 111 23.23 14.76 -2.79
CA PRO A 111 23.54 13.39 -3.14
C PRO A 111 22.59 12.86 -4.23
N SER A 112 23.10 12.04 -5.14
CA SER A 112 22.24 11.26 -6.05
C SER A 112 21.36 10.28 -5.28
N VAL A 113 20.33 9.73 -5.92
CA VAL A 113 19.48 8.66 -5.35
C VAL A 113 20.36 7.49 -4.87
N ALA A 114 21.29 7.01 -5.69
CA ALA A 114 22.18 5.91 -5.31
C ALA A 114 23.08 6.26 -4.12
N THR A 115 23.60 7.49 -4.06
CA THR A 115 24.38 7.97 -2.90
C THR A 115 23.51 8.05 -1.64
N THR A 116 22.27 8.49 -1.79
CA THR A 116 21.29 8.64 -0.71
C THR A 116 20.90 7.26 -0.16
N GLU A 117 20.65 6.27 -1.02
CA GLU A 117 20.42 4.88 -0.62
C GLU A 117 21.59 4.33 0.18
N LYS A 118 22.82 4.53 -0.32
CA LYS A 118 24.04 4.16 0.41
C LYS A 118 24.10 4.82 1.79
N TYR A 119 23.78 6.11 1.93
CA TYR A 119 23.75 6.77 3.24
C TYR A 119 22.67 6.22 4.17
N ILE A 120 21.49 5.88 3.64
CA ILE A 120 20.41 5.24 4.41
C ILE A 120 20.85 3.86 4.88
N ASP A 121 21.42 3.04 4.00
CA ASP A 121 21.87 1.68 4.32
C ASP A 121 23.03 1.70 5.34
N ASP A 122 24.00 2.61 5.17
CA ASP A 122 25.11 2.81 6.10
C ASP A 122 24.59 3.20 7.50
N ALA A 123 23.67 4.17 7.57
CA ALA A 123 23.10 4.63 8.84
C ALA A 123 22.20 3.56 9.49
N ALA A 124 21.40 2.87 8.69
CA ALA A 124 20.56 1.77 9.15
C ALA A 124 21.41 0.63 9.74
N ALA A 125 22.51 0.28 9.11
CA ALA A 125 23.47 -0.71 9.62
C ALA A 125 24.16 -0.23 10.90
N GLU A 126 24.61 1.03 10.94
CA GLU A 126 25.27 1.62 12.11
C GLU A 126 24.38 1.56 13.36
N PHE A 127 23.12 1.96 13.24
CA PHE A 127 22.17 2.05 14.36
C PHE A 127 21.28 0.82 14.53
N ARG A 128 21.42 -0.17 13.64
CA ARG A 128 20.63 -1.42 13.60
C ARG A 128 19.12 -1.13 13.57
N VAL A 129 18.71 -0.32 12.59
CA VAL A 129 17.30 0.03 12.34
C VAL A 129 16.89 -0.37 10.93
N PRO A 130 15.59 -0.53 10.63
CA PRO A 130 15.15 -0.89 9.28
C PRO A 130 15.35 0.26 8.30
N ALA A 131 16.21 0.07 7.30
CA ALA A 131 16.48 1.06 6.24
C ALA A 131 15.20 1.53 5.54
N ILE A 132 14.23 0.63 5.36
CA ILE A 132 12.98 0.92 4.64
C ILE A 132 12.08 1.95 5.34
N ILE A 133 12.15 2.05 6.68
CA ILE A 133 11.43 3.10 7.43
C ILE A 133 12.04 4.47 7.14
N LEU A 134 13.38 4.56 7.06
CA LEU A 134 14.08 5.78 6.69
C LEU A 134 13.79 6.18 5.24
N LYS A 135 13.75 5.21 4.30
CA LYS A 135 13.35 5.46 2.90
C LYS A 135 11.93 6.02 2.82
N ALA A 136 10.98 5.46 3.57
CA ALA A 136 9.59 5.92 3.60
C ALA A 136 9.46 7.32 4.23
N ALA A 137 10.18 7.60 5.32
CA ALA A 137 10.25 8.92 5.92
C ALA A 137 10.77 9.97 4.91
N ALA A 138 11.88 9.67 4.22
CA ALA A 138 12.42 10.53 3.17
C ALA A 138 11.44 10.76 2.01
N GLN A 139 10.68 9.73 1.64
CA GLN A 139 9.67 9.81 0.58
C GLN A 139 8.53 10.76 0.94
N VAL A 140 7.96 10.62 2.14
CA VAL A 140 6.78 11.40 2.57
C VAL A 140 7.16 12.82 2.99
N GLN A 141 8.28 13.02 3.68
CA GLN A 141 8.65 14.32 4.23
C GLN A 141 9.17 15.30 3.17
N SER A 142 9.90 14.78 2.17
CA SER A 142 10.70 15.65 1.29
C SER A 142 10.86 15.17 -0.14
N ASN A 143 10.32 14.00 -0.52
CA ASN A 143 10.63 13.35 -1.80
C ASN A 143 12.15 13.22 -2.04
N TRP A 144 12.87 12.81 -0.99
CA TRP A 144 14.33 12.60 -0.97
C TRP A 144 15.15 13.87 -1.28
N ALA A 145 14.66 15.03 -0.87
CA ALA A 145 15.39 16.28 -1.00
C ALA A 145 15.85 16.80 0.38
N GLN A 146 17.11 17.22 0.49
CA GLN A 146 17.56 17.99 1.64
C GLN A 146 17.01 19.42 1.53
N THR A 147 15.95 19.70 2.30
CA THR A 147 15.20 20.97 2.28
C THR A 147 14.84 21.41 3.69
N GLY A 148 14.27 22.60 3.84
CA GLY A 148 13.78 23.16 5.10
C GLY A 148 14.47 24.48 5.50
N PRO A 149 13.98 25.16 6.54
CA PRO A 149 12.89 24.72 7.43
C PRO A 149 11.49 24.68 6.78
N SER A 150 10.61 23.80 7.26
CA SER A 150 9.16 24.00 7.13
C SER A 150 8.68 25.13 8.05
N PHE A 151 7.47 25.63 7.81
CA PHE A 151 6.87 26.62 8.72
C PHE A 151 6.69 26.11 10.16
N TYR A 152 6.66 24.79 10.36
CA TYR A 152 6.61 24.15 11.69
C TYR A 152 7.97 23.65 12.20
N GLY A 153 9.07 24.08 11.56
CA GLY A 153 10.43 23.84 12.03
C GLY A 153 10.99 22.45 11.76
N SER A 154 10.48 21.73 10.76
CA SER A 154 11.10 20.49 10.28
C SER A 154 12.23 20.77 9.28
N TYR A 155 13.31 20.00 9.35
CA TYR A 155 14.52 20.17 8.55
C TYR A 155 14.99 18.85 7.92
N GLY A 156 15.55 19.01 6.73
CA GLY A 156 16.24 18.00 5.97
C GLY A 156 15.34 16.90 5.42
N MET A 157 16.00 15.92 4.79
CA MET A 157 15.34 14.83 4.08
C MET A 157 14.35 14.04 4.95
N MET A 158 14.66 13.90 6.24
CA MET A 158 13.89 13.13 7.21
C MET A 158 12.84 13.96 7.97
N GLY A 159 12.79 15.28 7.75
CA GLY A 159 11.84 16.18 8.41
C GLY A 159 12.02 16.27 9.94
N LEU A 160 13.26 16.27 10.43
CA LEU A 160 13.56 16.35 11.86
C LEU A 160 13.24 17.74 12.42
N ILE A 161 12.56 17.81 13.56
CA ILE A 161 11.99 19.07 14.07
C ILE A 161 12.91 19.74 15.10
N GLU A 162 13.15 21.03 14.91
CA GLU A 162 13.84 21.88 15.88
C GLU A 162 13.12 23.23 16.01
N THR A 163 12.45 23.42 17.15
CA THR A 163 11.75 24.63 17.55
C THR A 163 12.11 24.97 19.00
N ASP A 164 11.59 26.07 19.54
CA ASP A 164 11.81 26.40 20.97
C ASP A 164 11.27 25.34 21.92
N HIS A 165 10.26 24.57 21.50
CA HIS A 165 9.57 23.57 22.32
C HIS A 165 9.88 22.12 21.93
N ILE A 166 10.28 21.88 20.67
CA ILE A 166 10.61 20.54 20.16
C ILE A 166 12.10 20.50 19.82
N LYS A 167 12.86 19.70 20.58
CA LYS A 167 14.34 19.63 20.52
C LYS A 167 14.86 18.35 19.88
N GLN A 168 14.29 17.94 18.74
CA GLN A 168 14.61 16.65 18.11
C GLN A 168 16.02 16.63 17.51
N ILE A 169 16.42 17.70 16.82
CA ILE A 169 17.78 17.82 16.24
C ILE A 169 18.82 17.92 17.35
N THR A 170 18.56 18.69 18.40
CA THR A 170 19.43 18.80 19.58
C THR A 170 19.64 17.42 20.23
N LEU A 171 18.58 16.62 20.39
CA LEU A 171 18.70 15.25 20.87
C LEU A 171 19.55 14.40 19.92
N ALA A 172 19.29 14.45 18.61
CA ALA A 172 20.04 13.67 17.62
C ALA A 172 21.52 14.05 17.56
N ALA A 173 21.87 15.32 17.70
CA ALA A 173 23.25 15.80 17.80
C ALA A 173 23.99 15.13 18.96
N SER A 174 23.35 15.03 20.13
CA SER A 174 23.92 14.34 21.30
C SER A 174 24.11 12.83 21.08
N LEU A 175 23.26 12.19 20.29
CA LEU A 175 23.32 10.75 20.00
C LEU A 175 24.38 10.40 18.94
N THR A 176 24.71 11.35 18.07
CA THR A 176 25.55 11.11 16.88
C THR A 176 26.90 11.81 16.91
N ASN A 177 27.10 12.74 17.86
CA ASN A 177 28.24 13.65 17.92
C ASN A 177 28.40 14.51 16.64
N LEU A 178 27.26 14.82 15.99
CA LEU A 178 27.18 15.75 14.86
C LEU A 178 26.78 17.14 15.36
N SER A 179 27.12 18.20 14.60
CA SER A 179 26.59 19.53 14.91
C SER A 179 25.13 19.65 14.47
N ALA A 180 24.35 20.50 15.15
CA ALA A 180 22.97 20.76 14.76
C ALA A 180 22.89 21.37 13.34
N ASP A 181 23.89 22.17 12.95
CA ASP A 181 23.96 22.78 11.63
C ASP A 181 24.19 21.74 10.54
N ASP A 182 25.04 20.74 10.77
CA ASP A 182 25.23 19.64 9.81
C ASP A 182 23.93 18.84 9.65
N ILE A 183 23.24 18.53 10.74
CA ILE A 183 21.95 17.78 10.69
C ILE A 183 20.89 18.55 9.90
N LYS A 184 20.87 19.89 9.98
CA LYS A 184 19.94 20.74 9.24
C LYS A 184 20.29 20.86 7.76
N ASN A 185 21.58 20.89 7.41
CA ASN A 185 22.02 21.30 6.08
C ASN A 185 22.61 20.17 5.23
N GLU A 186 23.02 19.04 5.82
CA GLU A 186 23.64 17.92 5.11
C GLU A 186 22.78 16.65 5.14
N ALA A 187 22.46 16.12 3.96
CA ALA A 187 21.67 14.91 3.81
C ALA A 187 22.23 13.72 4.61
N LYS A 188 23.54 13.49 4.55
CA LYS A 188 24.19 12.38 5.26
C LYS A 188 24.02 12.50 6.78
N ALA A 189 24.24 13.69 7.33
CA ALA A 189 24.09 13.97 8.74
C ALA A 189 22.61 13.85 9.17
N ASN A 190 21.68 14.36 8.38
CA ASN A 190 20.24 14.26 8.62
C ASN A 190 19.73 12.81 8.65
N ILE A 191 20.13 11.99 7.67
CA ILE A 191 19.81 10.56 7.59
C ILE A 191 20.38 9.82 8.81
N ARG A 192 21.65 10.06 9.13
CA ARG A 192 22.32 9.43 10.28
C ARG A 192 21.67 9.81 11.60
N ALA A 193 21.29 11.09 11.76
CA ALA A 193 20.55 11.60 12.90
C ALA A 193 19.18 10.92 13.07
N ALA A 194 18.42 10.76 11.99
CA ALA A 194 17.13 10.06 12.02
C ALA A 194 17.27 8.59 12.40
N ALA A 195 18.28 7.89 11.87
CA ALA A 195 18.57 6.50 12.24
C ALA A 195 18.91 6.37 13.74
N ALA A 196 19.71 7.29 14.27
CA ALA A 196 20.05 7.33 15.69
C ALA A 196 18.83 7.59 16.58
N LEU A 197 17.96 8.52 16.19
CA LEU A 197 16.69 8.80 16.88
C LEU A 197 15.76 7.58 16.85
N LEU A 198 15.59 6.93 15.69
CA LEU A 198 14.77 5.73 15.58
C LEU A 198 15.28 4.61 16.50
N ALA A 199 16.59 4.39 16.55
CA ALA A 199 17.20 3.43 17.46
C ALA A 199 17.02 3.82 18.94
N TYR A 200 17.10 5.11 19.25
CA TYR A 200 16.87 5.65 20.58
C TYR A 200 15.41 5.43 21.03
N TYR A 201 14.44 5.72 20.18
CA TYR A 201 13.01 5.53 20.47
C TYR A 201 12.59 4.05 20.53
N GLN A 202 13.35 3.15 19.87
CA GLN A 202 13.16 1.71 19.99
C GLN A 202 13.74 1.13 21.29
N LYS A 203 14.53 1.88 22.06
CA LYS A 203 15.18 1.35 23.26
C LYS A 203 14.14 0.89 24.29
N GLY A 204 14.21 -0.39 24.69
CA GLY A 204 13.25 -0.99 25.62
C GLY A 204 11.96 -1.52 24.97
N LYS A 205 11.85 -1.44 23.63
CA LYS A 205 10.77 -2.03 22.82
C LYS A 205 11.32 -3.26 22.05
N PRO A 206 10.46 -4.19 21.56
CA PRO A 206 10.90 -5.37 20.80
C PRO A 206 11.75 -4.97 19.59
N LYS A 207 12.87 -5.65 19.33
CA LYS A 207 13.64 -5.46 18.09
C LYS A 207 13.57 -6.76 17.31
N SER A 208 12.92 -6.73 16.15
CA SER A 208 12.81 -7.87 15.25
C SER A 208 12.85 -7.41 13.78
N ASP A 209 12.86 -8.38 12.88
CA ASP A 209 12.73 -8.15 11.43
C ASP A 209 11.28 -7.80 11.04
N ASP A 210 10.31 -7.91 11.97
CA ASP A 210 8.95 -7.43 11.77
C ASP A 210 8.90 -5.91 11.91
N LEU A 211 8.54 -5.24 10.81
CA LEU A 211 8.41 -3.79 10.75
C LEU A 211 7.28 -3.26 11.65
N ALA A 212 6.29 -4.08 12.03
CA ALA A 212 5.24 -3.68 12.98
C ALA A 212 5.81 -3.31 14.36
N ASP A 213 6.86 -4.00 14.83
CA ASP A 213 7.52 -3.74 16.12
C ASP A 213 8.17 -2.34 16.19
N TRP A 214 8.43 -1.72 15.03
CA TRP A 214 9.05 -0.41 14.90
C TRP A 214 8.06 0.75 14.80
N PHE A 215 6.75 0.47 14.77
CA PHE A 215 5.74 1.50 14.50
C PHE A 215 5.72 2.59 15.58
N GLU A 216 5.78 2.21 16.86
CA GLU A 216 5.82 3.18 17.95
C GLU A 216 7.07 4.07 17.92
N ALA A 217 8.25 3.51 17.63
CA ALA A 217 9.45 4.34 17.47
C ALA A 217 9.38 5.22 16.21
N THR A 218 8.67 4.77 15.18
CA THR A 218 8.40 5.58 13.99
C THR A 218 7.47 6.75 14.31
N ARG A 219 6.44 6.54 15.14
CA ARG A 219 5.57 7.62 15.66
C ARG A 219 6.39 8.66 16.41
N ASP A 220 7.30 8.23 17.27
CA ASP A 220 8.22 9.12 18.00
C ASP A 220 9.21 9.85 17.04
N LEU A 221 9.67 9.16 15.99
CA LEU A 221 10.56 9.73 14.95
C LEU A 221 9.90 10.88 14.18
N THR A 222 8.57 10.92 14.06
CA THR A 222 7.88 12.05 13.40
C THR A 222 8.16 13.39 14.05
N GLY A 223 8.53 13.40 15.34
CA GLY A 223 8.80 14.61 16.11
C GLY A 223 7.56 15.44 16.48
N LEU A 224 6.37 15.09 15.98
CA LEU A 224 5.12 15.80 16.31
C LEU A 224 4.78 15.61 17.80
N ASN A 225 4.04 16.56 18.38
CA ASN A 225 3.61 16.53 19.78
C ASN A 225 2.14 16.08 19.97
N ASP A 226 1.33 16.12 18.91
CA ASP A 226 -0.06 15.67 18.87
C ASP A 226 -0.15 14.16 18.57
N GLU A 227 -0.77 13.37 19.45
CA GLU A 227 -0.80 11.90 19.36
C GLU A 227 -1.54 11.37 18.11
N GLU A 228 -2.61 12.06 17.70
CA GLU A 228 -3.37 11.71 16.50
C GLU A 228 -2.52 11.97 15.25
N MET A 229 -1.87 13.14 15.19
CA MET A 229 -1.06 13.54 14.04
C MET A 229 0.25 12.76 13.94
N LYS A 230 0.90 12.42 15.07
CA LYS A 230 2.05 11.48 15.09
C LYS A 230 1.68 10.15 14.45
N THR A 231 0.52 9.62 14.83
CA THR A 231 0.01 8.35 14.29
C THR A 231 -0.28 8.48 12.79
N SER A 232 -0.99 9.54 12.39
CA SER A 232 -1.31 9.81 10.99
C SER A 232 -0.07 9.87 10.09
N LEU A 233 0.98 10.57 10.54
CA LEU A 233 2.22 10.68 9.79
C LEU A 233 3.01 9.36 9.74
N ALA A 234 3.11 8.62 10.85
CA ALA A 234 3.74 7.30 10.86
C ALA A 234 2.99 6.29 9.97
N THR A 235 1.65 6.31 9.99
CA THR A 235 0.81 5.52 9.08
C THR A 235 1.09 5.88 7.62
N SER A 236 1.32 7.15 7.30
CA SER A 236 1.69 7.58 5.95
C SER A 236 3.03 6.99 5.51
N PHE A 237 4.03 6.89 6.41
CA PHE A 237 5.28 6.19 6.11
C PHE A 237 5.03 4.70 5.85
N TYR A 238 4.23 4.06 6.70
CA TYR A 238 3.92 2.63 6.58
C TYR A 238 3.07 2.31 5.34
N ASN A 239 2.24 3.24 4.88
CA ASN A 239 1.53 3.12 3.60
C ASN A 239 2.50 3.13 2.40
N VAL A 240 3.56 3.94 2.44
CA VAL A 240 4.64 3.90 1.43
C VAL A 240 5.39 2.57 1.48
N ILE A 241 5.65 2.02 2.67
CA ILE A 241 6.27 0.70 2.81
C ILE A 241 5.34 -0.39 2.23
N LYS A 242 4.05 -0.36 2.61
CA LYS A 242 3.07 -1.35 2.23
C LYS A 242 2.83 -1.39 0.73
N ASN A 243 2.61 -0.22 0.12
CA ASN A 243 2.18 -0.11 -1.27
C ASN A 243 3.35 0.08 -2.24
N GLY A 244 4.56 0.36 -1.72
CA GLY A 244 5.67 0.87 -2.51
C GLY A 244 5.45 2.30 -2.97
N SER A 245 6.45 2.86 -3.64
CA SER A 245 6.38 4.20 -4.24
C SER A 245 7.33 4.32 -5.41
N LYS A 246 6.94 5.12 -6.41
CA LYS A 246 7.80 5.46 -7.54
C LYS A 246 7.58 6.92 -7.91
N THR A 247 8.59 7.75 -7.67
CA THR A 247 8.54 9.20 -7.93
C THR A 247 9.78 9.66 -8.69
N VAL A 248 9.80 10.93 -9.06
CA VAL A 248 10.95 11.57 -9.71
C VAL A 248 11.50 12.63 -8.76
N SER A 249 12.81 12.63 -8.55
CA SER A 249 13.50 13.64 -7.75
C SER A 249 13.63 14.97 -8.49
N LEU A 250 13.97 16.05 -7.77
CA LEU A 250 14.29 17.36 -8.37
C LEU A 250 15.44 17.30 -9.40
N TRP A 251 16.31 16.28 -9.30
CA TRP A 251 17.42 16.05 -10.22
C TRP A 251 17.10 15.01 -11.31
N ARG A 252 15.82 14.72 -11.56
CA ARG A 252 15.33 13.80 -12.61
C ARG A 252 15.82 12.36 -12.45
N GLU A 253 16.15 11.96 -11.23
CA GLU A 253 16.39 10.55 -10.91
C GLU A 253 15.09 9.89 -10.46
N ILE A 254 14.93 8.61 -10.79
CA ILE A 254 13.81 7.81 -10.32
C ILE A 254 14.10 7.41 -8.88
N ILE A 255 13.17 7.70 -7.99
CA ILE A 255 13.14 7.16 -6.63
C ILE A 255 12.16 6.00 -6.66
N GLN A 256 12.57 4.82 -6.20
CA GLN A 256 11.71 3.65 -6.13
C GLN A 256 11.87 2.97 -4.77
N ILE A 257 10.74 2.70 -4.13
CA ILE A 257 10.62 1.89 -2.92
C ILE A 257 9.70 0.73 -3.28
N ASP A 258 10.22 -0.49 -3.21
CA ASP A 258 9.42 -1.68 -3.48
C ASP A 258 8.47 -1.95 -2.30
N ALA A 259 7.24 -2.35 -2.62
CA ALA A 259 6.24 -2.75 -1.65
C ALA A 259 6.74 -3.87 -0.74
N LYS A 260 6.35 -3.83 0.54
CA LYS A 260 6.56 -4.91 1.51
C LYS A 260 5.23 -5.31 2.13
N PRO A 261 4.96 -6.62 2.26
CA PRO A 261 3.78 -7.08 2.97
C PRO A 261 3.94 -6.70 4.45
N ILE A 262 3.06 -5.84 4.93
CA ILE A 262 3.04 -5.38 6.32
C ILE A 262 1.61 -5.04 6.75
N THR A 263 1.23 -5.49 7.95
CA THR A 263 0.05 -5.00 8.64
C THR A 263 0.44 -3.76 9.43
N ILE A 264 -0.14 -2.62 9.09
CA ILE A 264 0.13 -1.36 9.80
C ILE A 264 -0.54 -1.44 11.17
N PRO A 265 0.22 -1.34 12.29
CA PRO A 265 -0.37 -1.44 13.62
C PRO A 265 -1.38 -0.32 13.89
N GLU A 266 -2.50 -0.65 14.53
CA GLU A 266 -3.44 0.35 15.03
C GLU A 266 -2.91 0.94 16.35
N TYR A 267 -2.70 2.27 16.40
CA TYR A 267 -2.41 2.93 17.67
C TYR A 267 -3.70 3.16 18.47
N LYS A 268 -3.77 2.58 19.68
CA LYS A 268 -4.83 2.81 20.66
C LYS A 268 -4.32 3.78 21.74
N ILE A 269 -4.95 4.93 21.92
CA ILE A 269 -4.59 5.91 22.98
C ILE A 269 -4.69 5.22 24.35
N ARG A 270 -3.55 4.98 25.01
CA ARG A 270 -3.48 4.41 26.36
C ARG A 270 -3.83 5.46 27.43
N SER A 271 -5.09 5.89 27.50
CA SER A 271 -5.76 6.37 28.73
C SER A 271 -7.11 7.04 28.42
N GLU A 272 -8.13 6.29 28.02
CA GLU A 272 -9.50 6.71 28.36
C GLU A 272 -9.74 6.34 29.82
N LYS A 273 -9.46 7.27 30.72
CA LYS A 273 -9.96 7.20 32.09
C LYS A 273 -11.49 7.19 32.01
N LYS A 274 -12.08 6.14 32.57
CA LYS A 274 -13.52 6.00 32.87
C LYS A 274 -14.08 7.30 33.47
N THR A 275 -14.72 8.11 32.62
CA THR A 275 -15.91 8.95 32.85
C THR A 275 -15.98 9.99 31.74
N GLU A 276 -16.29 9.54 30.54
CA GLU A 276 -17.06 10.25 29.51
C GLU A 276 -17.19 9.26 28.34
N ARG A 277 -18.39 9.10 27.79
CA ARG A 277 -18.60 8.25 26.61
C ARG A 277 -17.88 8.92 25.43
N VAL A 278 -16.66 8.50 25.13
CA VAL A 278 -16.02 8.82 23.86
C VAL A 278 -16.37 7.69 22.90
N GLY A 279 -17.53 7.82 22.25
CA GLY A 279 -17.65 7.20 20.93
C GLY A 279 -16.65 7.90 20.03
N ASN A 280 -15.77 7.15 19.35
CA ASN A 280 -15.01 7.64 18.21
C ASN A 280 -15.96 7.90 17.03
N VAL A 281 -16.93 8.79 17.24
CA VAL A 281 -17.62 9.46 16.15
C VAL A 281 -16.63 10.48 15.64
N ILE A 282 -16.07 10.25 14.45
CA ILE A 282 -15.46 11.32 13.66
C ILE A 282 -16.55 12.38 13.51
N GLN A 283 -16.52 13.42 14.34
CA GLN A 283 -17.53 14.46 14.28
C GLN A 283 -17.36 15.18 12.94
N ALA A 284 -18.47 15.28 12.20
CA ALA A 284 -18.57 16.13 11.03
C ALA A 284 -18.08 17.55 11.37
N GLY A 285 -17.41 18.17 10.40
CA GLY A 285 -16.95 19.55 10.49
C GLY A 285 -18.11 20.47 10.84
N THR A 286 -17.80 21.52 11.61
CA THR A 286 -18.83 22.44 12.11
C THR A 286 -19.45 23.24 10.96
N ASP A 287 -18.63 23.68 10.01
CA ASP A 287 -19.08 24.56 8.92
C ASP A 287 -19.12 23.84 7.56
N PHE A 288 -18.36 22.75 7.41
CA PHE A 288 -18.38 21.89 6.22
C PHE A 288 -18.60 20.42 6.63
N PRO A 289 -19.80 19.84 6.41
CA PRO A 289 -20.19 18.56 7.01
C PRO A 289 -19.32 17.35 6.66
N THR A 290 -18.62 17.37 5.51
CA THR A 290 -17.73 16.26 5.10
C THR A 290 -16.29 16.40 5.61
N ALA A 291 -15.94 17.53 6.25
CA ALA A 291 -14.66 17.66 6.92
C ALA A 291 -14.64 16.90 8.25
N ILE A 292 -13.45 16.49 8.69
CA ILE A 292 -13.21 16.01 10.04
C ILE A 292 -13.01 17.22 10.96
N ASN A 293 -13.74 17.24 12.07
CA ASN A 293 -13.58 18.26 13.10
C ASN A 293 -12.27 18.05 13.88
N ARG A 294 -11.28 18.93 13.66
CA ARG A 294 -9.98 18.98 14.37
C ARG A 294 -9.70 20.38 14.92
N MET A 295 -10.72 21.03 15.46
CA MET A 295 -10.65 22.43 15.89
C MET A 295 -9.49 22.67 16.87
N THR A 296 -8.71 23.72 16.61
CA THR A 296 -7.72 24.24 17.56
C THR A 296 -8.38 25.15 18.59
N THR A 297 -7.79 25.25 19.78
CA THR A 297 -8.22 26.14 20.87
C THR A 297 -7.41 27.44 20.94
N CYS A 298 -6.45 27.61 20.04
CA CYS A 298 -5.48 28.72 20.01
C CYS A 298 -5.04 29.02 18.57
N ASN A 299 -4.13 29.98 18.38
CA ASN A 299 -3.60 30.35 17.04
C ASN A 299 -4.68 30.86 16.07
N TYR A 300 -5.76 31.44 16.59
CA TYR A 300 -6.80 32.15 15.84
C TYR A 300 -7.38 33.30 16.69
N ALA A 301 -8.17 34.19 16.09
CA ALA A 301 -8.93 35.20 16.83
C ALA A 301 -10.44 34.99 16.68
N THR A 302 -11.17 35.08 17.79
CA THR A 302 -12.64 34.93 17.80
C THR A 302 -13.35 36.04 17.02
N GLY A 303 -14.43 35.65 16.33
CA GLY A 303 -15.23 36.49 15.46
C GLY A 303 -14.46 36.99 14.24
N ARG A 304 -15.06 37.86 13.43
CA ARG A 304 -14.41 38.42 12.22
C ARG A 304 -14.04 39.90 12.29
N ASN A 305 -14.10 40.55 13.45
CA ASN A 305 -13.71 41.95 13.64
C ASN A 305 -14.42 42.91 12.66
N GLY A 306 -15.71 42.66 12.40
CA GLY A 306 -16.52 43.46 11.49
C GLY A 306 -16.35 43.15 10.00
N TYR A 307 -15.49 42.21 9.61
CA TYR A 307 -15.34 41.78 8.22
C TYR A 307 -16.35 40.68 7.83
N ASN A 308 -16.81 40.71 6.57
CA ASN A 308 -17.56 39.63 5.95
C ASN A 308 -16.61 38.59 5.33
N ILE A 309 -17.10 37.36 5.12
CA ILE A 309 -16.37 36.35 4.33
C ILE A 309 -16.46 36.74 2.85
N ASP A 310 -15.38 37.28 2.32
CA ASP A 310 -15.31 37.87 0.97
C ASP A 310 -14.26 37.20 0.07
N TYR A 311 -13.36 36.42 0.65
CA TYR A 311 -12.22 35.83 -0.05
C TYR A 311 -12.05 34.34 0.28
N TYR A 312 -11.72 33.54 -0.72
CA TYR A 312 -11.30 32.15 -0.54
C TYR A 312 -9.81 32.01 -0.88
N PHE A 313 -8.99 31.57 0.07
CA PHE A 313 -7.55 31.47 -0.08
C PHE A 313 -7.09 30.02 -0.24
N VAL A 314 -6.32 29.80 -1.31
CA VAL A 314 -5.61 28.56 -1.61
C VAL A 314 -4.16 28.71 -1.17
N HIS A 315 -3.68 27.77 -0.37
CA HIS A 315 -2.28 27.62 0.04
C HIS A 315 -1.80 26.20 -0.27
N TYR A 316 -0.48 26.00 -0.34
CA TYR A 316 0.14 24.70 -0.21
C TYR A 316 1.07 24.67 0.99
N ILE A 317 1.40 23.47 1.46
CA ILE A 317 2.31 23.25 2.61
C ILE A 317 3.80 23.48 2.24
N ALA A 318 4.20 23.23 0.98
CA ALA A 318 5.55 23.42 0.43
C ALA A 318 6.62 22.47 0.98
N VAL A 319 6.87 22.56 2.28
CA VAL A 319 7.82 21.75 3.02
C VAL A 319 7.09 21.26 4.26
N GLY A 320 7.00 19.95 4.43
CA GLY A 320 6.26 19.31 5.50
C GLY A 320 4.97 18.63 5.05
N THR A 321 4.10 18.27 5.99
CA THR A 321 2.99 17.34 5.77
C THR A 321 1.65 17.85 6.30
N TYR A 322 0.56 17.21 5.86
CA TYR A 322 -0.79 17.40 6.38
C TYR A 322 -0.84 17.31 7.91
N ALA A 323 -0.28 16.22 8.45
CA ALA A 323 -0.24 15.97 9.88
C ALA A 323 0.62 17.01 10.63
N GLY A 324 1.77 17.37 10.07
CA GLY A 324 2.64 18.41 10.65
C GLY A 324 1.95 19.77 10.73
N SER A 325 1.17 20.13 9.70
CA SER A 325 0.43 21.39 9.66
C SER A 325 -0.65 21.47 10.74
N ILE A 326 -1.44 20.41 10.91
CA ILE A 326 -2.49 20.36 11.93
C ILE A 326 -1.88 20.36 13.34
N ALA A 327 -0.81 19.58 13.57
CA ALA A 327 -0.11 19.58 14.84
C ALA A 327 0.43 20.98 15.20
N TRP A 328 0.98 21.69 14.21
CA TRP A 328 1.43 23.07 14.38
C TRP A 328 0.30 24.04 14.76
N PHE A 329 -0.85 23.94 14.09
CA PHE A 329 -2.00 24.81 14.37
C PHE A 329 -2.61 24.57 15.76
N ARG A 330 -2.49 23.34 16.29
CA ARG A 330 -2.96 22.94 17.62
C ARG A 330 -1.95 23.19 18.75
N ASP A 331 -0.72 23.59 18.44
CA ASP A 331 0.28 23.87 19.46
C ASP A 331 0.06 25.25 20.10
N CYS A 332 -0.57 25.24 21.28
CA CYS A 332 -0.87 26.44 22.06
C CYS A 332 0.28 26.93 22.94
N THR A 333 1.42 26.23 22.94
CA THR A 333 2.60 26.65 23.75
C THR A 333 3.35 27.82 23.11
N ARG A 334 3.08 28.07 21.83
CA ARG A 334 3.72 29.09 21.01
C ARG A 334 3.14 30.48 21.27
N THR A 335 4.02 31.44 21.55
CA THR A 335 3.66 32.85 21.80
C THR A 335 4.14 33.80 20.69
N THR A 336 4.91 33.29 19.73
CA THR A 336 5.47 34.03 18.58
C THR A 336 5.13 33.31 17.27
N GLN A 337 4.99 34.07 16.17
CA GLN A 337 4.70 33.55 14.83
C GLN A 337 3.39 32.74 14.72
N LEU A 338 2.29 33.22 15.32
CA LEU A 338 1.00 32.52 15.30
C LEU A 338 0.49 32.34 13.86
N SER A 339 0.25 31.10 13.44
CA SER A 339 -0.31 30.78 12.12
C SER A 339 -1.33 29.66 12.20
N SER A 340 -2.33 29.71 11.33
CA SER A 340 -3.39 28.70 11.17
C SER A 340 -4.09 28.88 9.83
N ALA A 341 -4.85 27.87 9.42
CA ALA A 341 -5.82 27.94 8.33
C ALA A 341 -7.22 27.57 8.84
N ASN A 342 -8.26 27.72 8.02
CA ASN A 342 -9.58 27.19 8.34
C ASN A 342 -9.63 25.68 8.07
N TYR A 343 -9.02 25.26 6.96
CA TYR A 343 -9.01 23.88 6.53
C TYR A 343 -7.62 23.41 6.08
N VAL A 344 -7.36 22.10 6.22
CA VAL A 344 -6.18 21.41 5.67
C VAL A 344 -6.68 20.23 4.85
N ILE A 345 -6.11 19.99 3.66
CA ILE A 345 -6.58 18.96 2.71
C ILE A 345 -5.44 17.99 2.40
N ARG A 346 -5.68 16.70 2.65
CA ARG A 346 -4.69 15.63 2.47
C ARG A 346 -4.55 15.24 1.01
N ASN A 347 -3.32 14.98 0.57
CA ASN A 347 -3.04 14.68 -0.83
C ASN A 347 -3.56 13.32 -1.27
N ALA A 348 -3.39 12.32 -0.42
CA ALA A 348 -3.54 10.91 -0.78
C ALA A 348 -4.98 10.49 -1.07
N ASP A 349 -5.95 11.11 -0.38
CA ASP A 349 -7.36 10.70 -0.39
C ASP A 349 -8.35 11.86 -0.28
N GLY A 350 -7.87 13.11 -0.24
CA GLY A 350 -8.73 14.28 -0.19
C GLY A 350 -9.37 14.55 1.16
N GLU A 351 -8.93 13.89 2.26
CA GLU A 351 -9.47 14.17 3.59
C GLU A 351 -9.33 15.66 3.96
N ILE A 352 -10.45 16.29 4.31
CA ILE A 352 -10.48 17.69 4.76
C ILE A 352 -10.54 17.70 6.30
N SER A 353 -9.58 18.38 6.93
CA SER A 353 -9.67 18.75 8.35
C SER A 353 -10.16 20.17 8.49
N GLN A 354 -11.17 20.41 9.32
CA GLN A 354 -11.49 21.75 9.79
C GLN A 354 -10.77 22.03 11.11
N VAL A 355 -9.92 23.06 11.11
CA VAL A 355 -9.07 23.44 12.25
C VAL A 355 -9.47 24.76 12.88
N VAL A 356 -10.04 25.70 12.12
CA VAL A 356 -10.61 26.96 12.64
C VAL A 356 -11.99 27.16 12.05
N ARG A 357 -12.96 27.55 12.90
CA ARG A 357 -14.33 27.86 12.48
C ARG A 357 -14.34 28.95 11.43
N GLU A 358 -15.27 28.88 10.50
CA GLU A 358 -15.44 29.94 9.51
C GLU A 358 -15.92 31.25 10.14
N SER A 359 -16.60 31.19 11.30
CA SER A 359 -16.99 32.37 12.08
C SER A 359 -15.81 33.12 12.73
N ASP A 360 -14.63 32.50 12.77
CA ASP A 360 -13.44 33.03 13.43
C ASP A 360 -12.33 33.34 12.40
N ARG A 361 -11.32 34.12 12.82
CA ARG A 361 -10.18 34.53 11.97
C ARG A 361 -9.00 33.59 12.16
N ALA A 362 -8.70 32.80 11.13
CA ALA A 362 -7.43 32.10 11.03
C ALA A 362 -6.28 33.08 10.77
N TYR A 363 -5.08 32.77 11.25
CA TYR A 363 -3.87 33.57 11.06
C TYR A 363 -3.08 33.09 9.83
N ALA A 364 -3.72 33.12 8.67
CA ALA A 364 -3.18 32.50 7.45
C ALA A 364 -2.43 33.48 6.53
N GLN A 365 -3.00 34.66 6.29
CA GLN A 365 -2.53 35.57 5.24
C GLN A 365 -1.45 36.55 5.72
N GLY A 366 -1.36 36.76 7.04
CA GLY A 366 -0.47 37.76 7.65
C GLY A 366 -0.94 39.22 7.52
N VAL A 367 -2.13 39.45 6.98
CA VAL A 367 -2.71 40.79 6.78
C VAL A 367 -4.09 40.85 7.43
N THR A 368 -4.34 41.84 8.30
CA THR A 368 -5.57 41.94 9.11
C THR A 368 -6.85 41.88 8.28
N LEU A 369 -6.91 42.59 7.16
CA LEU A 369 -8.06 42.57 6.23
C LEU A 369 -8.33 41.15 5.70
N TYR A 370 -7.31 40.48 5.19
CA TYR A 370 -7.46 39.17 4.55
C TYR A 370 -7.61 38.02 5.54
N ASN A 371 -7.03 38.12 6.74
CA ASN A 371 -7.36 37.22 7.85
C ASN A 371 -8.80 37.44 8.33
N GLY A 372 -9.27 38.69 8.31
CA GLY A 372 -10.63 39.09 8.68
C GLY A 372 -11.70 38.58 7.74
N GLY A 373 -11.48 38.72 6.42
CA GLY A 373 -12.46 38.37 5.40
C GLY A 373 -12.19 37.09 4.61
N GLY A 374 -11.13 36.37 4.93
CA GLY A 374 -10.73 35.15 4.22
C GLY A 374 -11.21 33.86 4.86
N ILE A 375 -11.39 32.84 4.02
CA ILE A 375 -11.38 31.42 4.40
C ILE A 375 -10.13 30.81 3.79
N SER A 376 -9.27 30.21 4.61
CA SER A 376 -7.97 29.70 4.15
C SER A 376 -7.89 28.18 4.14
N THR A 377 -7.24 27.65 3.11
CA THR A 377 -7.03 26.21 2.92
C THR A 377 -5.57 25.87 2.67
N GLU A 378 -5.05 24.87 3.36
CA GLU A 378 -3.69 24.33 3.18
C GLU A 378 -3.75 22.99 2.45
N HIS A 379 -3.15 22.91 1.25
CA HIS A 379 -3.09 21.68 0.45
C HIS A 379 -1.76 20.97 0.65
N GLU A 380 -1.79 19.67 0.93
CA GLU A 380 -0.59 18.86 1.06
C GLU A 380 0.09 18.64 -0.29
N VAL A 381 1.07 19.51 -0.59
CA VAL A 381 1.89 19.45 -1.80
C VAL A 381 3.30 19.91 -1.44
N LEU A 382 4.29 19.12 -1.86
CA LEU A 382 5.71 19.43 -1.66
C LEU A 382 6.25 20.25 -2.85
N THR A 383 7.06 21.27 -2.55
CA THR A 383 7.82 22.01 -3.58
C THR A 383 8.81 21.10 -4.31
N THR A 384 9.24 20.03 -3.66
CA THR A 384 10.13 18.99 -4.20
C THR A 384 9.40 17.91 -4.99
N ASN A 385 8.05 17.94 -5.01
CA ASN A 385 7.19 17.03 -5.77
C ASN A 385 5.87 17.70 -6.18
N LEU A 386 5.94 18.71 -7.05
CA LEU A 386 4.75 19.45 -7.45
C LEU A 386 3.70 18.61 -8.22
N ALA A 387 4.05 17.41 -8.69
CA ALA A 387 3.08 16.48 -9.30
C ALA A 387 1.97 16.08 -8.31
N MET A 388 2.23 16.17 -7.00
CA MET A 388 1.20 16.00 -5.96
C MET A 388 0.02 16.95 -6.14
N TRP A 389 0.21 18.15 -6.72
CA TRP A 389 -0.90 19.06 -6.98
C TRP A 389 -1.98 18.46 -7.89
N ASP A 390 -1.56 17.57 -8.79
CA ASP A 390 -2.43 16.96 -9.78
C ASP A 390 -3.18 15.73 -9.21
N SER A 391 -3.17 15.54 -7.88
CA SER A 391 -3.94 14.53 -7.17
C SER A 391 -5.45 14.79 -7.32
N GLU A 392 -6.13 13.86 -8.00
CA GLU A 392 -7.57 13.91 -8.21
C GLU A 392 -8.39 13.95 -6.91
N PRO A 393 -8.18 13.06 -5.91
CA PRO A 393 -8.98 13.10 -4.68
C PRO A 393 -8.82 14.43 -3.92
N MET A 394 -7.60 14.99 -3.88
CA MET A 394 -7.35 16.30 -3.28
C MET A 394 -8.03 17.44 -4.06
N LEU A 395 -7.92 17.46 -5.40
CA LEU A 395 -8.52 18.50 -6.25
C LEU A 395 -10.06 18.49 -6.19
N VAL A 396 -10.67 17.31 -6.10
CA VAL A 396 -12.13 17.16 -5.93
C VAL A 396 -12.57 17.71 -4.58
N ALA A 397 -11.91 17.29 -3.50
CA ALA A 397 -12.21 17.77 -2.14
C ALA A 397 -12.03 19.30 -2.02
N ALA A 398 -10.92 19.82 -2.55
CA ALA A 398 -10.63 21.25 -2.60
C ALA A 398 -11.68 22.05 -3.38
N ALA A 399 -12.07 21.57 -4.56
CA ALA A 399 -13.09 22.22 -5.37
C ALA A 399 -14.45 22.25 -4.66
N ASN A 400 -14.87 21.14 -4.06
CA ASN A 400 -16.14 21.07 -3.32
C ASN A 400 -16.20 22.02 -2.14
N LEU A 401 -15.12 22.06 -1.34
CA LEU A 401 -15.01 23.01 -0.24
C LEU A 401 -15.06 24.46 -0.73
N ALA A 402 -14.31 24.78 -1.80
CA ALA A 402 -14.30 26.12 -2.37
C ALA A 402 -15.68 26.52 -2.91
N ILE A 403 -16.37 25.62 -3.61
CA ILE A 403 -17.72 25.83 -4.14
C ILE A 403 -18.70 26.14 -3.02
N ASP A 404 -18.70 25.31 -1.96
CA ASP A 404 -19.59 25.47 -0.81
C ASP A 404 -19.38 26.82 -0.11
N VAL A 405 -18.13 27.14 0.25
CA VAL A 405 -17.76 28.41 0.88
C VAL A 405 -18.15 29.58 -0.01
N CYS A 406 -17.85 29.51 -1.31
CA CYS A 406 -18.16 30.60 -2.24
C CYS A 406 -19.68 30.80 -2.38
N ASN A 407 -20.48 29.73 -2.37
CA ASN A 407 -21.93 29.84 -2.46
C ASN A 407 -22.54 30.45 -1.22
N ARG A 408 -22.19 29.94 -0.03
CA ARG A 408 -22.73 30.42 1.24
C ARG A 408 -22.45 31.89 1.48
N ASN A 409 -21.33 32.39 0.93
CA ASN A 409 -20.85 33.76 1.15
C ASN A 409 -20.94 34.65 -0.10
N ASN A 410 -21.54 34.16 -1.20
CA ASN A 410 -21.65 34.86 -2.47
C ASN A 410 -20.30 35.40 -2.99
N ILE A 411 -19.23 34.61 -2.89
CA ILE A 411 -17.89 34.93 -3.41
C ILE A 411 -17.84 34.55 -4.90
N PRO A 412 -17.36 35.44 -5.79
CA PRO A 412 -17.14 35.09 -7.21
C PRO A 412 -16.18 33.90 -7.35
N ARG A 413 -16.62 32.86 -8.07
CA ARG A 413 -15.85 31.63 -8.33
C ARG A 413 -14.80 31.79 -9.43
N ILE A 414 -14.06 32.89 -9.38
CA ILE A 414 -13.00 33.24 -10.33
C ILE A 414 -11.76 33.62 -9.54
N ARG A 415 -10.58 33.36 -10.11
CA ARG A 415 -9.35 33.95 -9.58
C ARG A 415 -9.41 35.46 -9.74
N ARG A 416 -9.07 36.22 -8.69
CA ARG A 416 -9.20 37.68 -8.74
C ARG A 416 -8.34 38.31 -9.83
N ALA A 417 -8.81 39.43 -10.37
CA ALA A 417 -8.09 40.24 -11.35
C ALA A 417 -7.33 41.41 -10.70
N VAL A 418 -7.89 41.98 -9.62
CA VAL A 418 -7.31 43.12 -8.89
C VAL A 418 -7.35 42.83 -7.39
N ASN A 419 -6.32 43.27 -6.66
CA ASN A 419 -6.24 43.08 -5.20
C ASN A 419 -7.34 43.87 -4.48
N GLY A 420 -8.07 43.19 -3.60
CA GLY A 420 -9.21 43.73 -2.87
C GLY A 420 -10.57 43.35 -3.47
N ASP A 421 -10.62 42.84 -4.70
CA ASP A 421 -11.86 42.31 -5.28
C ASP A 421 -12.26 41.00 -4.60
N ARG A 422 -13.56 40.76 -4.43
CA ARG A 422 -14.07 39.47 -3.92
C ARG A 422 -13.72 38.35 -4.90
N GLY A 423 -13.27 37.20 -4.41
CA GLY A 423 -12.96 36.06 -5.29
C GLY A 423 -12.06 35.00 -4.67
N ILE A 424 -11.48 34.18 -5.55
CA ILE A 424 -10.52 33.13 -5.18
C ILE A 424 -9.11 33.67 -5.30
N TYR A 425 -8.33 33.38 -4.26
CA TYR A 425 -7.03 33.94 -4.04
C TYR A 425 -5.96 32.87 -3.84
N GLY A 426 -4.82 32.94 -4.53
CA GLY A 426 -3.56 32.43 -3.99
C GLY A 426 -2.98 33.40 -2.96
N HIS A 427 -2.26 32.92 -1.94
CA HIS A 427 -1.58 33.78 -0.97
C HIS A 427 -0.61 34.76 -1.65
N SER A 428 0.05 34.30 -2.71
CA SER A 428 1.01 35.02 -3.54
C SER A 428 0.46 36.23 -4.26
N ASP A 429 -0.85 36.29 -4.52
CA ASP A 429 -1.39 37.50 -5.15
C ASP A 429 -1.70 38.63 -4.13
N VAL A 430 -1.61 38.42 -2.79
CA VAL A 430 -1.91 39.47 -1.75
C VAL A 430 -0.74 39.77 -0.85
N ARG A 431 0.18 38.83 -0.69
CA ARG A 431 1.44 39.03 0.03
C ARG A 431 2.57 38.72 -0.93
N ALA A 432 3.71 39.36 -0.70
CA ALA A 432 4.94 39.03 -1.39
C ALA A 432 5.43 37.66 -0.88
N THR A 433 4.82 36.58 -1.35
CA THR A 433 5.16 35.18 -1.14
C THR A 433 4.84 34.43 -2.44
N GLU A 434 5.28 33.19 -2.58
CA GLU A 434 5.01 32.41 -3.78
C GLU A 434 4.01 31.30 -3.54
N CYS A 435 3.69 30.98 -2.29
CA CYS A 435 2.59 30.09 -1.95
C CYS A 435 1.25 30.63 -2.48
N PRO A 436 0.39 29.85 -3.15
CA PRO A 436 0.71 28.64 -3.87
C PRO A 436 1.28 29.02 -5.26
N ASN A 437 2.46 28.47 -5.60
CA ASN A 437 3.16 28.78 -6.84
C ASN A 437 2.65 27.90 -7.99
N LEU A 438 1.36 28.03 -8.28
CA LEU A 438 0.70 27.19 -9.28
C LEU A 438 0.94 27.74 -10.68
N THR A 439 1.22 26.83 -11.60
CA THR A 439 1.26 27.14 -13.03
C THR A 439 -0.13 27.55 -13.52
N ALA A 440 -0.20 28.30 -14.62
CA ALA A 440 -1.49 28.63 -15.23
C ALA A 440 -2.37 27.39 -15.49
N PRO A 441 -1.85 26.26 -16.02
CA PRO A 441 -2.63 25.02 -16.13
C PRO A 441 -3.19 24.48 -14.81
N ARG A 442 -2.41 24.53 -13.71
CA ARG A 442 -2.87 24.05 -12.40
C ARG A 442 -3.92 24.96 -11.77
N TRP A 443 -3.73 26.28 -11.89
CA TRP A 443 -4.77 27.24 -11.58
C TRP A 443 -6.03 26.99 -12.41
N THR A 444 -5.89 26.81 -13.72
CA THR A 444 -7.03 26.51 -14.60
C THR A 444 -7.71 25.19 -14.25
N ASN A 445 -6.98 24.15 -13.89
CA ASN A 445 -7.56 22.86 -13.49
C ASN A 445 -8.45 23.02 -12.24
N LEU A 446 -7.92 23.61 -11.17
CA LEU A 446 -8.69 23.87 -9.95
C LEU A 446 -9.87 24.83 -10.22
N LEU A 447 -9.62 25.94 -10.91
CA LEU A 447 -10.65 26.95 -11.17
C LEU A 447 -11.75 26.45 -12.11
N ASN A 448 -11.45 25.59 -13.08
CA ASN A 448 -12.48 25.00 -13.94
C ASN A 448 -13.41 24.12 -13.12
N ARG A 449 -12.88 23.35 -12.16
CA ARG A 449 -13.68 22.54 -11.23
C ARG A 449 -14.58 23.44 -10.37
N ILE A 450 -14.04 24.55 -9.86
CA ILE A 450 -14.79 25.48 -9.01
C ILE A 450 -15.85 26.29 -9.80
N ALA A 451 -15.47 26.79 -10.98
CA ALA A 451 -16.30 27.61 -11.87
C ALA A 451 -17.41 26.80 -12.55
N GLY A 452 -17.22 25.48 -12.72
CA GLY A 452 -18.20 24.56 -13.29
C GLY A 452 -19.54 24.53 -12.57
N GLY A 453 -19.67 25.17 -11.39
CA GLY A 453 -20.97 25.35 -10.75
C GLY A 453 -21.44 24.12 -9.96
N ILE A 454 -21.04 22.94 -10.42
CA ILE A 454 -21.45 21.62 -9.96
C ILE A 454 -20.67 21.30 -8.67
N VAL A 455 -21.40 21.19 -7.55
CA VAL A 455 -20.90 20.42 -6.40
C VAL A 455 -20.59 19.04 -6.97
N ILE A 456 -19.32 18.66 -6.98
CA ILE A 456 -18.92 17.32 -7.39
C ILE A 456 -19.64 16.38 -6.43
N PRO A 457 -20.66 15.63 -6.88
CA PRO A 457 -21.45 14.83 -5.97
C PRO A 457 -20.50 13.91 -5.23
N THR A 458 -20.66 13.81 -3.91
CA THR A 458 -20.18 12.60 -3.23
C THR A 458 -20.94 11.44 -3.85
N VAL A 459 -20.31 10.75 -4.79
CA VAL A 459 -20.90 9.60 -5.47
C VAL A 459 -20.96 8.48 -4.46
N SER A 460 -22.16 7.96 -4.21
CA SER A 460 -22.30 6.75 -3.40
C SER A 460 -21.42 5.64 -3.98
N LEU A 461 -20.65 4.95 -3.13
CA LEU A 461 -19.98 3.73 -3.57
C LEU A 461 -21.03 2.71 -4.03
N PRO A 462 -20.73 1.88 -5.05
CA PRO A 462 -21.63 0.81 -5.44
C PRO A 462 -21.58 -0.36 -4.45
N THR A 463 -22.69 -1.10 -4.37
CA THR A 463 -22.78 -2.36 -3.60
C THR A 463 -22.63 -3.55 -4.55
N LEU A 464 -21.57 -4.34 -4.40
CA LEU A 464 -21.43 -5.60 -5.14
C LEU A 464 -22.38 -6.64 -4.57
N HIS A 465 -23.03 -7.39 -5.45
CA HIS A 465 -23.89 -8.51 -5.08
C HIS A 465 -23.12 -9.83 -5.11
N TYR A 466 -22.39 -10.10 -6.19
CA TYR A 466 -21.58 -11.31 -6.30
C TYR A 466 -20.48 -11.20 -7.34
N VAL A 467 -19.47 -12.05 -7.17
CA VAL A 467 -18.46 -12.38 -8.17
C VAL A 467 -18.36 -13.90 -8.25
N THR A 468 -18.76 -14.47 -9.38
CA THR A 468 -18.78 -15.92 -9.60
C THR A 468 -18.08 -16.31 -10.90
N GLY A 469 -17.65 -17.57 -10.99
CA GLY A 469 -17.20 -18.18 -12.25
C GLY A 469 -18.32 -18.91 -12.99
N THR A 470 -18.12 -19.13 -14.29
CA THR A 470 -18.96 -20.05 -15.08
C THR A 470 -18.28 -21.41 -15.19
N ALA A 471 -19.00 -22.50 -14.89
CA ALA A 471 -18.41 -23.84 -14.94
C ALA A 471 -17.86 -24.15 -16.34
N GLY A 472 -16.58 -24.57 -16.41
CA GLY A 472 -15.91 -24.89 -17.68
C GLY A 472 -15.51 -23.67 -18.52
N SER A 473 -15.53 -22.46 -17.96
CA SER A 473 -15.17 -21.22 -18.64
C SER A 473 -14.37 -20.30 -17.71
N ASP A 474 -13.49 -19.48 -18.29
CA ASP A 474 -12.76 -18.45 -17.56
C ASP A 474 -13.60 -17.17 -17.35
N ALA A 475 -14.84 -17.15 -17.83
CA ALA A 475 -15.75 -16.02 -17.66
C ALA A 475 -15.99 -15.70 -16.18
N VAL A 476 -15.86 -14.41 -15.84
CA VAL A 476 -16.28 -13.84 -14.56
C VAL A 476 -17.68 -13.27 -14.71
N ASN A 477 -18.58 -13.62 -13.81
CA ASN A 477 -19.90 -13.01 -13.68
C ASN A 477 -19.87 -12.07 -12.47
N VAL A 478 -20.20 -10.81 -12.69
CA VAL A 478 -20.25 -9.78 -11.65
C VAL A 478 -21.64 -9.14 -11.67
N ALA A 479 -22.26 -8.98 -10.51
CA ALA A 479 -23.51 -8.23 -10.36
C ALA A 479 -23.43 -7.26 -9.18
N TRP A 480 -24.22 -6.20 -9.24
CA TRP A 480 -24.26 -5.14 -8.24
C TRP A 480 -25.64 -4.49 -8.15
N LYS A 481 -25.87 -3.78 -7.06
CA LYS A 481 -27.04 -2.93 -6.88
C LYS A 481 -26.94 -1.69 -7.76
N ALA A 482 -28.03 -1.31 -8.41
CA ALA A 482 -28.08 -0.04 -9.16
C ALA A 482 -27.83 1.15 -8.21
N ASN A 483 -26.95 2.07 -8.60
CA ASN A 483 -26.71 3.31 -7.87
C ASN A 483 -27.82 4.30 -8.21
N THR A 484 -28.26 5.07 -7.21
CA THR A 484 -29.38 6.00 -7.36
C THR A 484 -28.96 7.39 -7.82
N GLU A 485 -27.69 7.56 -8.22
CA GLU A 485 -27.14 8.86 -8.62
C GLU A 485 -27.87 9.37 -9.88
N PRO A 486 -28.57 10.52 -9.82
CA PRO A 486 -29.35 11.02 -10.96
C PRO A 486 -28.51 11.33 -12.20
N THR A 487 -27.21 11.56 -12.00
CA THR A 487 -26.23 11.90 -13.03
C THR A 487 -25.28 10.75 -13.34
N LEU A 488 -25.58 9.52 -12.93
CA LEU A 488 -24.72 8.36 -13.19
C LEU A 488 -24.37 8.26 -14.68
N LYS A 489 -23.08 8.22 -15.00
CA LYS A 489 -22.55 7.94 -16.35
C LYS A 489 -22.46 6.45 -16.60
N GLY A 490 -22.11 5.69 -15.55
CA GLY A 490 -21.89 4.26 -15.62
C GLY A 490 -20.98 3.80 -14.48
N TYR A 491 -20.27 2.71 -14.72
CA TYR A 491 -19.42 2.04 -13.72
C TYR A 491 -18.05 1.70 -14.28
N ARG A 492 -17.09 1.50 -13.38
CA ARG A 492 -15.79 0.89 -13.72
C ARG A 492 -15.55 -0.34 -12.87
N LEU A 493 -15.36 -1.47 -13.53
CA LEU A 493 -15.03 -2.75 -12.92
C LEU A 493 -13.52 -2.94 -12.98
N TYR A 494 -12.91 -3.12 -11.82
CA TYR A 494 -11.48 -3.39 -11.69
C TYR A 494 -11.25 -4.83 -11.29
N TYR A 495 -10.10 -5.36 -11.71
CA TYR A 495 -9.59 -6.65 -11.27
C TYR A 495 -8.16 -6.52 -10.70
N ALA A 496 -7.79 -7.41 -9.81
CA ALA A 496 -6.42 -7.58 -9.34
C ALA A 496 -6.00 -9.07 -9.44
N LEU A 497 -4.69 -9.27 -9.61
CA LEU A 497 -4.06 -10.59 -9.72
C LEU A 497 -3.41 -11.00 -8.39
N ASP A 498 -3.07 -10.01 -7.58
CA ASP A 498 -2.31 -10.09 -6.33
C ASP A 498 -3.21 -10.00 -5.10
N ASN A 499 -2.74 -10.60 -4.00
CA ASN A 499 -3.47 -10.65 -2.72
C ASN A 499 -3.28 -9.37 -1.89
N ASP A 500 -2.39 -8.47 -2.31
CA ASP A 500 -2.10 -7.20 -1.62
C ASP A 500 -2.85 -6.00 -2.21
N PHE A 501 -3.63 -6.23 -3.28
CA PHE A 501 -4.46 -5.27 -3.99
C PHE A 501 -3.67 -4.08 -4.57
N SER A 502 -2.39 -4.28 -4.88
CA SER A 502 -1.49 -3.25 -5.40
C SER A 502 -1.62 -3.05 -6.92
N GLY A 503 -2.14 -4.06 -7.64
CA GLY A 503 -2.16 -4.12 -9.11
C GLY A 503 -3.53 -3.99 -9.79
N TRP A 504 -4.42 -3.09 -9.32
CA TRP A 504 -5.74 -2.93 -9.95
C TRP A 504 -5.67 -2.46 -11.40
N ALA A 505 -6.37 -3.16 -12.30
CA ALA A 505 -6.52 -2.82 -13.70
C ALA A 505 -7.99 -2.87 -14.13
N LEU A 506 -8.35 -2.14 -15.20
CA LEU A 506 -9.74 -2.07 -15.68
C LEU A 506 -10.14 -3.34 -16.45
N ALA A 507 -11.17 -4.02 -15.98
CA ALA A 507 -11.85 -5.06 -16.73
C ALA A 507 -12.87 -4.45 -17.70
N ALA A 508 -13.66 -3.48 -17.26
CA ALA A 508 -14.67 -2.79 -18.04
C ALA A 508 -14.94 -1.39 -17.47
N ASP A 509 -15.40 -0.48 -18.31
CA ASP A 509 -15.66 0.93 -17.97
C ASP A 509 -17.04 1.38 -18.44
N GLU A 510 -17.35 2.66 -18.25
CA GLU A 510 -18.66 3.24 -18.53
C GLU A 510 -19.06 3.21 -20.01
N SER A 511 -18.15 2.87 -20.94
CA SER A 511 -18.50 2.63 -22.34
C SER A 511 -19.31 1.33 -22.53
N THR A 512 -19.17 0.39 -21.59
CA THR A 512 -19.86 -0.90 -21.58
C THR A 512 -20.79 -1.03 -20.38
N LEU A 513 -20.36 -0.54 -19.21
CA LEU A 513 -21.12 -0.56 -17.95
C LEU A 513 -21.91 0.73 -17.79
N THR A 514 -22.98 0.86 -18.57
CA THR A 514 -23.86 2.05 -18.57
C THR A 514 -24.69 2.15 -17.28
N PRO A 515 -25.42 3.26 -17.02
CA PRO A 515 -26.22 3.43 -15.80
C PRO A 515 -27.30 2.37 -15.59
N THR A 516 -27.74 1.70 -16.65
CA THR A 516 -28.74 0.61 -16.60
C THR A 516 -28.11 -0.77 -16.42
N THR A 517 -26.78 -0.85 -16.43
CA THR A 517 -26.06 -2.12 -16.27
C THR A 517 -25.91 -2.43 -14.79
N THR A 518 -26.42 -3.59 -14.37
CA THR A 518 -26.32 -4.10 -12.98
C THR A 518 -25.68 -5.48 -12.90
N SER A 519 -25.28 -6.03 -14.04
CA SER A 519 -24.50 -7.26 -14.13
C SER A 519 -23.74 -7.34 -15.44
N ILE A 520 -22.65 -8.10 -15.44
CA ILE A 520 -21.90 -8.43 -16.64
C ILE A 520 -21.25 -9.81 -16.53
N SER A 521 -21.10 -10.49 -17.67
CA SER A 521 -20.26 -11.69 -17.82
C SER A 521 -19.15 -11.38 -18.82
N LEU A 522 -17.89 -11.54 -18.40
CA LEU A 522 -16.72 -11.21 -19.20
C LEU A 522 -15.71 -12.35 -19.20
N ASN A 523 -15.27 -12.77 -20.39
CA ASN A 523 -14.06 -13.57 -20.51
C ASN A 523 -12.81 -12.69 -20.36
N PRO A 524 -11.68 -13.20 -19.86
CA PRO A 524 -10.45 -12.41 -19.68
C PRO A 524 -9.97 -11.69 -20.95
N ASN A 525 -10.19 -12.26 -22.13
CA ASN A 525 -9.84 -11.65 -23.41
C ASN A 525 -10.76 -10.46 -23.80
N GLN A 526 -11.88 -10.27 -23.11
CA GLN A 526 -12.81 -9.16 -23.28
C GLN A 526 -12.53 -8.00 -22.30
N PHE A 527 -11.55 -8.16 -21.41
CA PHE A 527 -11.19 -7.09 -20.47
C PHE A 527 -10.51 -5.93 -21.22
N LEU A 528 -10.80 -4.70 -20.81
CA LEU A 528 -10.14 -3.50 -21.36
C LEU A 528 -8.62 -3.55 -21.21
N ALA A 529 -8.15 -4.02 -20.05
CA ALA A 529 -6.79 -4.49 -19.85
C ALA A 529 -6.81 -6.03 -19.73
N PRO A 530 -6.38 -6.78 -20.76
CA PRO A 530 -6.29 -8.23 -20.67
C PRO A 530 -5.30 -8.66 -19.57
N PRO A 531 -5.70 -9.56 -18.65
CA PRO A 531 -4.85 -9.95 -17.54
C PRO A 531 -3.72 -10.89 -18.00
N THR A 532 -2.55 -10.78 -17.36
CA THR A 532 -1.39 -11.64 -17.66
C THR A 532 -1.46 -13.01 -17.00
N THR A 533 -2.25 -13.14 -15.94
CA THR A 533 -2.58 -14.38 -15.22
C THR A 533 -4.05 -14.36 -14.83
N THR A 534 -4.53 -15.37 -14.09
CA THR A 534 -5.93 -15.42 -13.68
C THR A 534 -6.30 -14.27 -12.74
N PRO A 535 -7.29 -13.42 -13.10
CA PRO A 535 -7.82 -12.41 -12.21
C PRO A 535 -8.67 -13.04 -11.12
N VAL A 536 -8.40 -12.64 -9.87
CA VAL A 536 -8.94 -13.31 -8.68
C VAL A 536 -9.78 -12.38 -7.80
N HIS A 537 -9.51 -11.08 -7.81
CA HIS A 537 -10.20 -10.09 -6.99
C HIS A 537 -10.85 -9.03 -7.86
N PHE A 538 -12.03 -8.56 -7.48
CA PHE A 538 -12.81 -7.60 -8.24
C PHE A 538 -13.43 -6.55 -7.33
N LYS A 539 -13.46 -5.31 -7.80
CA LYS A 539 -14.16 -4.18 -7.16
C LYS A 539 -14.81 -3.29 -8.22
N LEU A 540 -15.83 -2.55 -7.82
CA LEU A 540 -16.61 -1.67 -8.68
C LEU A 540 -16.57 -0.24 -8.16
N THR A 541 -16.61 0.74 -9.05
CA THR A 541 -16.85 2.15 -8.73
C THR A 541 -17.97 2.70 -9.62
N ALA A 542 -18.69 3.69 -9.11
CA ALA A 542 -19.67 4.46 -9.86
C ALA A 542 -19.01 5.72 -10.44
N VAL A 543 -19.39 6.10 -11.66
CA VAL A 543 -18.82 7.25 -12.38
C VAL A 543 -19.92 8.26 -12.67
N VAL A 544 -19.72 9.52 -12.29
CA VAL A 544 -20.62 10.64 -12.64
C VAL A 544 -19.87 11.67 -13.49
N PRO A 545 -20.50 12.26 -14.52
CA PRO A 545 -19.88 13.34 -15.28
C PRO A 545 -19.73 14.58 -14.40
N ASN A 546 -18.57 15.23 -14.48
CA ASN A 546 -18.30 16.46 -13.73
C ASN A 546 -18.20 17.71 -14.64
N GLY A 547 -18.55 17.59 -15.91
CA GLY A 547 -18.43 18.68 -16.89
C GLY A 547 -16.98 19.04 -17.28
N VAL A 548 -15.98 18.38 -16.68
CA VAL A 548 -14.55 18.43 -17.00
C VAL A 548 -13.96 17.01 -16.92
N ASN A 549 -12.98 16.70 -17.76
CA ASN A 549 -12.26 15.42 -17.76
C ASN A 549 -11.09 15.49 -16.73
N PRO A 550 -10.94 14.50 -15.82
CA PRO A 550 -11.72 13.26 -15.71
C PRO A 550 -13.06 13.41 -15.00
N ASP A 551 -13.99 12.52 -15.40
CA ASP A 551 -15.22 12.27 -14.66
C ASP A 551 -14.92 11.79 -13.23
N VAL A 552 -15.88 11.96 -12.34
CA VAL A 552 -15.69 11.69 -10.92
C VAL A 552 -16.07 10.25 -10.63
N GLU A 553 -15.17 9.56 -9.96
CA GLU A 553 -15.30 8.16 -9.59
C GLU A 553 -15.53 8.03 -8.08
N SER A 554 -16.47 7.19 -7.67
CA SER A 554 -16.81 6.96 -6.26
C SER A 554 -15.67 6.24 -5.52
N ALA A 555 -15.78 6.19 -4.18
CA ALA A 555 -15.08 5.14 -3.42
C ALA A 555 -15.48 3.75 -3.96
N PRO A 556 -14.58 2.74 -3.89
CA PRO A 556 -14.86 1.41 -4.39
C PRO A 556 -15.86 0.65 -3.51
N SER A 557 -16.56 -0.31 -4.11
CA SER A 557 -17.30 -1.37 -3.42
C SER A 557 -16.41 -2.22 -2.53
N ASP A 558 -17.02 -3.20 -1.85
CA ASP A 558 -16.31 -4.34 -1.29
C ASP A 558 -15.54 -5.12 -2.36
N VAL A 559 -14.58 -5.91 -1.91
CA VAL A 559 -13.75 -6.75 -2.78
C VAL A 559 -14.20 -8.21 -2.72
N TYR A 560 -14.75 -8.69 -3.83
CA TYR A 560 -15.16 -10.09 -3.98
C TYR A 560 -14.22 -10.86 -4.90
N SER A 561 -14.13 -12.16 -4.65
CA SER A 561 -13.09 -13.00 -5.23
C SER A 561 -13.64 -14.29 -5.82
N ARG A 562 -12.94 -14.84 -6.81
CA ARG A 562 -13.29 -16.14 -7.40
C ARG A 562 -12.08 -16.89 -7.96
N THR A 563 -12.22 -18.20 -8.14
CA THR A 563 -11.25 -19.02 -8.90
C THR A 563 -11.76 -19.38 -10.31
N VAL A 564 -10.85 -19.84 -11.18
CA VAL A 564 -11.18 -20.39 -12.53
C VAL A 564 -11.21 -21.93 -12.54
N ASN A 565 -11.16 -22.56 -11.37
CA ASN A 565 -11.01 -24.01 -11.30
C ASN A 565 -12.26 -24.71 -11.87
N THR A 566 -12.05 -25.76 -12.66
CA THR A 566 -13.14 -26.54 -13.28
C THR A 566 -13.44 -27.84 -12.51
N THR A 567 -12.52 -28.27 -11.64
CA THR A 567 -12.59 -29.50 -10.86
C THR A 567 -12.32 -29.21 -9.40
N GLY A 568 -12.92 -29.99 -8.50
CA GLY A 568 -12.72 -29.87 -7.05
C GLY A 568 -13.96 -29.31 -6.32
N PRO A 569 -13.88 -29.16 -4.99
CA PRO A 569 -15.02 -28.75 -4.17
C PRO A 569 -15.50 -27.33 -4.51
N ARG A 570 -16.81 -27.16 -4.54
CA ARG A 570 -17.51 -25.88 -4.73
C ARG A 570 -17.61 -25.18 -3.38
N VAL A 571 -17.00 -24.01 -3.27
CA VAL A 571 -16.93 -23.24 -2.03
C VAL A 571 -17.56 -21.87 -2.25
N LEU A 572 -18.50 -21.50 -1.39
CA LEU A 572 -19.07 -20.16 -1.38
C LEU A 572 -18.57 -19.39 -0.15
N ILE A 573 -18.13 -18.16 -0.37
CA ILE A 573 -17.89 -17.18 0.69
C ILE A 573 -19.08 -16.22 0.67
N VAL A 574 -19.81 -16.18 1.77
CA VAL A 574 -20.97 -15.31 1.99
C VAL A 574 -20.58 -14.20 2.93
N ASP A 575 -20.72 -12.99 2.44
CA ASP A 575 -20.56 -11.73 3.15
C ASP A 575 -21.92 -11.26 3.65
N ALA A 576 -22.09 -11.25 4.96
CA ALA A 576 -23.31 -10.82 5.64
C ALA A 576 -22.99 -9.73 6.68
N PHE A 577 -21.97 -8.91 6.39
CA PHE A 577 -21.58 -7.76 7.20
C PHE A 577 -22.20 -6.47 6.61
N ASP A 578 -23.21 -5.95 7.30
CA ASP A 578 -24.04 -4.81 6.93
C ASP A 578 -23.76 -3.55 7.76
N ARG A 579 -22.87 -3.63 8.77
CA ARG A 579 -22.61 -2.50 9.67
C ARG A 579 -21.82 -1.37 8.99
N ILE A 580 -22.55 -0.39 8.45
CA ILE A 580 -21.97 0.73 7.65
C ILE A 580 -21.66 2.00 8.48
N ASN A 581 -22.33 2.24 9.62
CA ASN A 581 -22.30 3.55 10.29
C ASN A 581 -21.15 3.75 11.30
N ASP A 582 -20.64 2.68 11.91
CA ASP A 582 -19.59 2.74 12.93
C ASP A 582 -18.31 1.98 12.54
N TYR A 583 -18.26 1.41 11.33
CA TYR A 583 -17.07 0.77 10.79
C TYR A 583 -16.18 1.79 10.06
N LYS A 584 -14.85 1.61 10.14
CA LYS A 584 -13.84 2.62 9.71
C LYS A 584 -13.90 3.03 8.24
N SER A 585 -14.54 2.20 7.40
CA SER A 585 -14.70 2.39 5.97
C SER A 585 -16.12 1.95 5.59
N ARG A 586 -16.70 2.53 4.53
CA ARG A 586 -18.01 2.06 4.01
C ARG A 586 -17.89 0.82 3.11
N SER A 587 -16.68 0.35 2.85
CA SER A 587 -16.36 -0.90 2.15
C SER A 587 -15.20 -1.64 2.80
N HIS A 588 -15.08 -2.93 2.52
CA HIS A 588 -14.05 -3.82 3.05
C HIS A 588 -13.63 -4.93 2.08
N ASN A 589 -12.66 -5.74 2.50
CA ASN A 589 -12.10 -6.85 1.73
C ASN A 589 -12.16 -8.18 2.49
N PHE A 590 -13.12 -8.33 3.42
CA PHE A 590 -13.22 -9.52 4.28
C PHE A 590 -13.38 -10.81 3.49
N ALA A 591 -14.20 -10.84 2.44
CA ALA A 591 -14.30 -12.01 1.56
C ALA A 591 -12.95 -12.43 0.96
N ALA A 592 -12.08 -11.46 0.65
CA ALA A 592 -10.73 -11.73 0.14
C ALA A 592 -9.78 -12.32 1.20
N ILE A 593 -9.94 -11.95 2.49
CA ILE A 593 -9.20 -12.57 3.62
C ILE A 593 -9.43 -14.08 3.63
N TYR A 594 -10.71 -14.48 3.56
CA TYR A 594 -11.11 -15.89 3.50
C TYR A 594 -10.64 -16.57 2.21
N PHE A 595 -10.85 -15.92 1.07
CA PHE A 595 -10.40 -16.43 -0.22
C PHE A 595 -8.90 -16.74 -0.24
N ASN A 596 -8.07 -15.86 0.33
CA ASN A 596 -6.62 -16.04 0.39
C ASN A 596 -6.22 -17.28 1.19
N THR A 597 -7.00 -17.68 2.21
CA THR A 597 -6.74 -18.92 2.95
C THR A 597 -7.15 -20.19 2.19
N LEU A 598 -8.09 -20.06 1.26
CA LEU A 598 -8.69 -21.17 0.54
C LEU A 598 -7.99 -21.44 -0.80
N ARG A 599 -7.61 -20.39 -1.54
CA ARG A 599 -7.11 -20.46 -2.93
C ARG A 599 -5.87 -21.33 -3.08
N ASP A 600 -5.02 -21.41 -2.06
CA ASP A 600 -3.79 -22.21 -2.10
C ASP A 600 -4.07 -23.73 -2.17
N ASN A 601 -5.33 -24.14 -1.95
CA ASN A 601 -5.82 -25.47 -2.31
C ASN A 601 -6.19 -25.47 -3.80
N ALA A 602 -5.23 -25.80 -4.66
CA ALA A 602 -5.20 -25.61 -6.11
C ALA A 602 -6.46 -26.02 -6.93
N THR A 603 -7.40 -26.77 -6.34
CA THR A 603 -8.62 -27.24 -7.01
C THR A 603 -9.92 -26.62 -6.46
N MET A 604 -9.90 -25.75 -5.47
CA MET A 604 -11.17 -25.22 -4.94
C MET A 604 -11.85 -24.28 -5.94
N ARG A 605 -13.15 -24.47 -6.12
CA ARG A 605 -14.01 -23.64 -6.99
C ARG A 605 -14.70 -22.62 -6.11
N ILE A 606 -14.02 -21.49 -5.90
CA ILE A 606 -14.42 -20.49 -4.90
C ILE A 606 -15.16 -19.36 -5.59
N ASN A 607 -16.30 -18.97 -5.02
CA ASN A 607 -17.08 -17.78 -5.39
C ASN A 607 -17.33 -16.92 -4.15
N SER A 608 -17.63 -15.63 -4.34
CA SER A 608 -18.04 -14.72 -3.26
C SER A 608 -19.36 -14.03 -3.58
N THR A 609 -20.20 -13.84 -2.56
CA THR A 609 -21.52 -13.20 -2.68
C THR A 609 -21.88 -12.45 -1.40
N ALA A 610 -22.69 -11.41 -1.53
CA ALA A 610 -23.46 -10.83 -0.44
C ALA A 610 -24.62 -11.75 -0.09
N ASP A 611 -25.08 -11.73 1.16
CA ASP A 611 -26.14 -12.62 1.64
C ASP A 611 -27.53 -12.27 1.07
N GLU A 612 -27.77 -11.04 0.64
CA GLU A 612 -29.05 -10.69 0.00
C GLU A 612 -29.28 -11.43 -1.33
N MET A 613 -28.23 -12.00 -1.91
CA MET A 613 -28.36 -12.84 -3.10
C MET A 613 -28.84 -14.26 -2.79
N ILE A 614 -28.64 -14.72 -1.55
CA ILE A 614 -29.30 -15.92 -1.03
C ILE A 614 -30.78 -15.60 -0.74
N ASP A 615 -31.06 -14.45 -0.11
CA ASP A 615 -32.45 -14.01 0.13
C ASP A 615 -33.26 -13.88 -1.16
N ALA A 616 -32.64 -13.35 -2.21
CA ALA A 616 -33.26 -13.21 -3.53
C ALA A 616 -33.39 -14.54 -4.29
N GLY A 617 -32.85 -15.65 -3.78
CA GLY A 617 -32.81 -16.94 -4.46
C GLY A 617 -31.96 -16.95 -5.73
N THR A 618 -31.07 -15.96 -5.89
CA THR A 618 -30.18 -15.86 -7.06
C THR A 618 -28.94 -16.74 -6.91
N ILE A 619 -28.44 -16.88 -5.68
CA ILE A 619 -27.38 -17.82 -5.32
C ILE A 619 -28.00 -18.87 -4.40
N LEU A 620 -27.93 -20.14 -4.81
CA LEU A 620 -28.47 -21.26 -4.05
C LEU A 620 -27.33 -21.94 -3.27
N LEU A 621 -27.51 -22.16 -1.96
CA LEU A 621 -26.50 -22.85 -1.15
C LEU A 621 -26.31 -24.31 -1.60
N SER A 622 -27.34 -24.93 -2.19
CA SER A 622 -27.29 -26.30 -2.74
C SER A 622 -26.33 -26.45 -3.93
N ASP A 623 -25.90 -25.35 -4.55
CA ASP A 623 -24.90 -25.35 -5.61
C ASP A 623 -23.46 -25.46 -5.08
N TYR A 624 -23.26 -25.55 -3.77
CA TYR A 624 -21.95 -25.59 -3.13
C TYR A 624 -21.80 -26.80 -2.23
N ASP A 625 -20.56 -27.24 -2.04
CA ASP A 625 -20.21 -28.35 -1.14
C ASP A 625 -19.82 -27.84 0.25
N MET A 626 -19.32 -26.60 0.31
CA MET A 626 -18.96 -25.87 1.52
C MET A 626 -19.37 -24.41 1.41
N VAL A 627 -19.89 -23.87 2.51
CA VAL A 627 -20.23 -22.45 2.66
C VAL A 627 -19.46 -21.89 3.86
N LEU A 628 -18.77 -20.78 3.64
CA LEU A 628 -18.23 -19.92 4.69
C LEU A 628 -19.12 -18.69 4.75
N TRP A 629 -19.73 -18.45 5.91
CA TRP A 629 -20.65 -17.35 6.14
C TRP A 629 -20.10 -16.47 7.26
N PHE A 630 -19.76 -15.22 6.95
CA PHE A 630 -19.25 -14.28 7.94
C PHE A 630 -20.20 -13.09 8.13
N ASN A 631 -20.39 -12.70 9.40
CA ASN A 631 -21.21 -11.57 9.81
C ASN A 631 -20.40 -10.46 10.49
N GLY A 632 -19.07 -10.56 10.59
CA GLY A 632 -18.25 -9.53 11.24
C GLY A 632 -18.70 -9.12 12.66
N ASP A 633 -18.50 -7.84 13.00
CA ASP A 633 -18.95 -7.21 14.26
C ASP A 633 -20.29 -6.48 14.06
N GLU A 634 -21.32 -7.24 13.66
CA GLU A 634 -22.69 -6.72 13.53
C GLU A 634 -23.23 -6.18 14.85
N SER A 635 -24.15 -5.22 14.77
CA SER A 635 -24.85 -4.73 15.96
C SER A 635 -26.18 -5.47 16.16
N GLY A 636 -26.67 -5.50 17.40
CA GLY A 636 -28.00 -6.03 17.71
C GLY A 636 -29.19 -5.27 17.11
N THR A 637 -28.96 -4.27 16.24
CA THR A 637 -30.00 -3.61 15.43
C THR A 637 -30.05 -4.08 13.97
N ASP A 638 -29.03 -4.81 13.51
CA ASP A 638 -28.90 -5.28 12.14
C ASP A 638 -29.50 -6.69 11.96
N LYS A 639 -29.90 -7.05 10.73
CA LYS A 639 -30.67 -8.28 10.45
C LYS A 639 -29.78 -9.50 10.29
N ILE A 640 -29.26 -10.02 11.39
CA ILE A 640 -28.48 -11.26 11.38
C ILE A 640 -29.39 -12.47 11.15
N PHE A 641 -29.18 -13.23 10.05
CA PHE A 641 -29.92 -14.46 9.74
C PHE A 641 -31.45 -14.29 9.73
N ASN A 642 -31.96 -13.59 8.72
CA ASN A 642 -33.40 -13.46 8.50
C ASN A 642 -34.12 -14.82 8.27
N GLY A 643 -35.45 -14.79 8.20
CA GLY A 643 -36.26 -15.99 7.99
C GLY A 643 -35.90 -16.83 6.76
N THR A 644 -35.52 -16.19 5.65
CA THR A 644 -35.11 -16.85 4.41
C THR A 644 -33.73 -17.48 4.55
N ASN A 645 -32.73 -16.72 5.02
CA ASN A 645 -31.37 -17.22 5.30
C ASN A 645 -31.40 -18.43 6.25
N LYS A 646 -32.23 -18.38 7.29
CA LYS A 646 -32.44 -19.53 8.21
C LYS A 646 -32.99 -20.75 7.48
N ALA A 647 -33.96 -20.59 6.57
CA ALA A 647 -34.53 -21.71 5.83
C ALA A 647 -33.51 -22.36 4.89
N GLU A 648 -32.72 -21.55 4.17
CA GLU A 648 -31.68 -22.02 3.25
C GLU A 648 -30.54 -22.75 3.99
N VAL A 649 -30.08 -22.21 5.13
CA VAL A 649 -29.08 -22.90 5.96
C VAL A 649 -29.59 -24.25 6.48
N LYS A 650 -30.87 -24.32 6.90
CA LYS A 650 -31.49 -25.58 7.33
C LYS A 650 -31.47 -26.60 6.19
N ALA A 651 -31.92 -26.20 5.00
CA ALA A 651 -31.96 -27.06 3.82
C ALA A 651 -30.55 -27.51 3.40
N PHE A 652 -29.56 -26.62 3.44
CA PHE A 652 -28.17 -26.92 3.12
C PHE A 652 -27.58 -27.99 4.06
N LEU A 653 -27.77 -27.81 5.37
CA LEU A 653 -27.26 -28.76 6.38
C LEU A 653 -28.00 -30.10 6.35
N ASP A 654 -29.33 -30.11 6.15
CA ASP A 654 -30.14 -31.34 6.02
C ASP A 654 -29.69 -32.21 4.83
N ASN A 655 -29.09 -31.60 3.81
CA ASN A 655 -28.61 -32.28 2.60
C ASN A 655 -27.10 -32.56 2.58
N GLY A 656 -26.41 -32.49 3.72
CA GLY A 656 -24.98 -32.86 3.81
C GLY A 656 -24.00 -31.72 3.51
N GLY A 657 -24.48 -30.48 3.48
CA GLY A 657 -23.64 -29.29 3.31
C GLY A 657 -22.64 -29.10 4.45
N LYS A 658 -21.53 -28.42 4.18
CA LYS A 658 -20.49 -28.12 5.17
C LYS A 658 -20.45 -26.62 5.44
N LEU A 659 -20.66 -26.22 6.68
CA LEU A 659 -20.89 -24.81 7.02
C LEU A 659 -19.89 -24.32 8.06
N LEU A 660 -19.21 -23.22 7.76
CA LEU A 660 -18.48 -22.42 8.74
C LEU A 660 -19.23 -21.09 8.91
N ILE A 661 -19.72 -20.82 10.12
CA ILE A 661 -20.31 -19.52 10.49
C ILE A 661 -19.39 -18.80 11.47
N THR A 662 -19.19 -17.50 11.26
CA THR A 662 -18.36 -16.66 12.12
C THR A 662 -18.92 -15.24 12.22
N GLY A 663 -18.94 -14.68 13.42
CA GLY A 663 -19.40 -13.31 13.67
C GLY A 663 -19.69 -13.10 15.15
N ALA A 664 -19.68 -11.84 15.58
CA ALA A 664 -20.15 -11.46 16.91
C ALA A 664 -21.68 -11.26 16.92
N GLU A 665 -22.25 -11.30 18.13
CA GLU A 665 -23.68 -11.10 18.41
C GLU A 665 -24.70 -12.00 17.66
N ILE A 666 -24.26 -13.02 16.91
CA ILE A 666 -25.15 -14.00 16.25
C ILE A 666 -26.00 -14.74 17.28
N ALA A 667 -25.37 -15.36 18.27
CA ALA A 667 -26.06 -16.11 19.31
C ALA A 667 -26.82 -15.20 20.26
N TYR A 668 -26.29 -14.00 20.56
CA TYR A 668 -26.98 -12.98 21.33
C TYR A 668 -28.32 -12.59 20.68
N ASN A 669 -28.33 -12.29 19.38
CA ASN A 669 -29.54 -11.88 18.66
C ASN A 669 -30.55 -13.02 18.52
N LEU A 670 -30.10 -14.23 18.19
CA LEU A 670 -31.00 -15.40 18.10
C LEU A 670 -31.61 -15.79 19.46
N ASN A 671 -31.00 -15.42 20.59
CA ASN A 671 -31.45 -15.76 21.94
C ASN A 671 -32.22 -14.62 22.66
N ARG A 672 -32.25 -13.40 22.11
CA ARG A 672 -32.91 -12.25 22.74
C ARG A 672 -34.34 -12.09 22.23
N ALA A 673 -35.35 -12.35 23.05
CA ALA A 673 -36.78 -12.28 22.67
C ALA A 673 -37.25 -10.93 22.07
N ALA A 674 -36.53 -9.83 22.34
CA ALA A 674 -36.81 -8.52 21.78
C ALA A 674 -36.13 -8.27 20.40
N ALA A 675 -35.21 -9.14 19.97
CA ALA A 675 -34.59 -9.06 18.66
C ALA A 675 -35.55 -9.59 17.59
N THR A 676 -35.53 -8.96 16.42
CA THR A 676 -36.35 -9.36 15.26
C THR A 676 -36.09 -10.81 14.84
N GLU A 677 -34.85 -11.27 14.99
CA GLU A 677 -34.40 -12.57 14.50
C GLU A 677 -34.39 -13.68 15.55
N TYR A 678 -34.99 -13.44 16.72
CA TYR A 678 -35.11 -14.40 17.81
C TYR A 678 -35.59 -15.79 17.35
N ASP A 679 -34.74 -16.81 17.50
CA ASP A 679 -35.01 -18.20 17.13
C ASP A 679 -34.06 -19.17 17.88
N ILE A 680 -34.33 -19.37 19.18
CA ILE A 680 -33.60 -20.36 20.00
C ILE A 680 -33.61 -21.77 19.37
N PRO A 681 -34.73 -22.28 18.82
CA PRO A 681 -34.73 -23.57 18.13
C PRO A 681 -33.74 -23.67 16.98
N PHE A 682 -33.55 -22.61 16.19
CA PHE A 682 -32.52 -22.58 15.14
C PHE A 682 -31.11 -22.60 15.72
N LEU A 683 -30.82 -21.71 16.70
CA LEU A 683 -29.53 -21.66 17.39
C LEU A 683 -29.13 -23.02 17.98
N ASN A 684 -30.05 -23.67 18.69
CA ASN A 684 -29.79 -24.96 19.33
C ASN A 684 -29.72 -26.11 18.31
N ASN A 685 -30.68 -26.24 17.40
CA ASN A 685 -30.79 -27.47 16.59
C ASN A 685 -29.97 -27.43 15.29
N TYR A 686 -29.71 -26.24 14.75
CA TYR A 686 -28.97 -26.06 13.49
C TYR A 686 -27.61 -25.41 13.69
N LEU A 687 -27.47 -24.38 14.52
CA LEU A 687 -26.14 -23.85 14.87
C LEU A 687 -25.46 -24.65 15.99
N LYS A 688 -26.15 -25.65 16.56
CA LYS A 688 -25.63 -26.60 17.56
C LYS A 688 -24.95 -25.91 18.74
N ALA A 689 -25.47 -24.75 19.13
CA ALA A 689 -24.94 -23.93 20.21
C ALA A 689 -26.07 -23.46 21.13
N SER A 690 -25.73 -23.15 22.38
CA SER A 690 -26.58 -22.39 23.28
C SER A 690 -25.85 -21.11 23.69
N PHE A 691 -26.58 -19.99 23.72
CA PHE A 691 -26.03 -18.73 24.21
C PHE A 691 -25.87 -18.78 25.72
N VAL A 692 -24.67 -18.49 26.22
CA VAL A 692 -24.38 -18.49 27.66
C VAL A 692 -24.51 -17.07 28.22
N HIS A 693 -23.78 -16.13 27.65
CA HIS A 693 -23.81 -14.71 28.00
C HIS A 693 -23.10 -13.91 26.91
N ASP A 694 -23.34 -12.61 26.93
CA ASP A 694 -22.72 -11.68 26.01
C ASP A 694 -21.19 -11.61 26.22
N GLY A 695 -20.51 -11.23 25.15
CA GLY A 695 -19.07 -11.00 25.10
C GLY A 695 -18.57 -10.02 26.13
N ARG A 696 -17.25 -10.04 26.35
CA ARG A 696 -16.57 -8.98 27.09
C ARG A 696 -15.43 -8.47 26.25
N THR A 697 -15.12 -7.19 26.37
CA THR A 697 -13.93 -6.57 25.76
C THR A 697 -12.60 -7.18 26.21
N THR A 698 -12.61 -8.07 27.21
CA THR A 698 -11.45 -8.85 27.67
C THR A 698 -11.24 -10.16 26.92
N ASP A 699 -12.22 -10.61 26.14
CA ASP A 699 -12.14 -11.81 25.29
C ASP A 699 -11.39 -11.45 24.00
N THR A 700 -10.07 -11.29 24.11
CA THR A 700 -9.21 -10.78 23.03
C THR A 700 -8.43 -11.88 22.29
N SER A 701 -8.52 -13.12 22.74
CA SER A 701 -7.92 -14.26 22.04
C SER A 701 -8.67 -15.55 22.33
N VAL A 702 -8.61 -16.49 21.39
CA VAL A 702 -9.11 -17.86 21.54
C VAL A 702 -8.01 -18.88 21.26
N SER A 703 -8.13 -20.03 21.92
CA SER A 703 -7.20 -21.15 21.78
C SER A 703 -7.93 -22.47 21.54
N GLY A 704 -7.29 -23.34 20.77
CA GLY A 704 -7.72 -24.71 20.50
C GLY A 704 -8.00 -25.52 21.75
N ALA A 705 -9.17 -26.13 21.84
CA ALA A 705 -9.48 -27.07 22.91
C ALA A 705 -8.63 -28.35 22.79
N ILE A 706 -8.03 -28.78 23.90
CA ILE A 706 -7.19 -29.98 23.99
C ILE A 706 -8.01 -31.21 23.58
N GLY A 707 -7.40 -32.10 22.78
CA GLY A 707 -8.03 -33.32 22.29
C GLY A 707 -8.99 -33.11 21.11
N THR A 708 -9.07 -31.90 20.56
CA THR A 708 -9.87 -31.61 19.36
C THR A 708 -8.98 -31.44 18.13
N PRO A 709 -9.51 -31.54 16.90
CA PRO A 709 -8.75 -31.24 15.68
C PRO A 709 -8.19 -29.82 15.61
N PHE A 710 -8.66 -28.92 16.48
CA PHE A 710 -8.25 -27.53 16.57
C PHE A 710 -7.22 -27.28 17.68
N GLU A 711 -6.77 -28.32 18.40
CA GLU A 711 -5.69 -28.19 19.38
C GLU A 711 -4.46 -27.50 18.77
N GLY A 712 -3.88 -26.55 19.51
CA GLY A 712 -2.74 -25.75 19.07
C GLY A 712 -3.09 -24.51 18.22
N VAL A 713 -4.36 -24.34 17.80
CA VAL A 713 -4.81 -23.08 17.18
C VAL A 713 -4.74 -21.95 18.21
N THR A 714 -4.24 -20.79 17.79
CA THR A 714 -4.31 -19.53 18.53
C THR A 714 -4.80 -18.44 17.59
N LEU A 715 -5.85 -17.73 17.98
CA LEU A 715 -6.39 -16.59 17.24
C LEU A 715 -6.46 -15.38 18.18
N ASN A 716 -5.75 -14.31 17.85
CA ASN A 716 -5.85 -13.01 18.51
C ASN A 716 -6.95 -12.22 17.80
N ILE A 717 -8.11 -12.09 18.42
CA ILE A 717 -9.31 -11.49 17.82
C ILE A 717 -9.41 -10.00 18.20
N GLY A 718 -10.07 -9.22 17.35
CA GLY A 718 -10.16 -7.76 17.53
C GLY A 718 -8.88 -6.98 17.16
N VAL A 719 -8.00 -7.57 16.33
CA VAL A 719 -6.73 -6.98 15.88
C VAL A 719 -6.92 -6.13 14.63
N ASN A 720 -7.54 -6.68 13.57
CA ASN A 720 -7.73 -5.98 12.30
C ASN A 720 -8.82 -4.90 12.39
N TYR A 721 -9.80 -5.07 13.28
CA TYR A 721 -10.74 -4.05 13.72
C TYR A 721 -11.32 -4.43 15.09
N PRO A 722 -11.85 -3.47 15.88
CA PRO A 722 -12.38 -3.76 17.21
C PRO A 722 -13.50 -4.80 17.19
N LEU A 723 -13.46 -5.72 18.15
CA LEU A 723 -14.50 -6.73 18.38
C LEU A 723 -14.95 -6.67 19.85
N PRO A 724 -15.82 -5.73 20.21
CA PRO A 724 -16.17 -5.47 21.60
C PRO A 724 -17.07 -6.54 22.24
N TRP A 725 -17.89 -7.24 21.44
CA TRP A 725 -18.96 -8.11 21.94
C TRP A 725 -18.98 -9.52 21.31
N PRO A 726 -17.89 -10.30 21.39
CA PRO A 726 -17.89 -11.68 20.88
C PRO A 726 -18.75 -12.60 21.76
N ASP A 727 -19.66 -13.38 21.19
CA ASP A 727 -20.55 -14.29 21.90
C ASP A 727 -19.80 -15.40 22.67
N ASN A 728 -20.26 -15.70 23.88
CA ASN A 728 -19.93 -16.95 24.55
C ASN A 728 -21.00 -18.02 24.26
N ILE A 729 -20.57 -19.10 23.61
CA ILE A 729 -21.45 -20.15 23.13
C ILE A 729 -21.05 -21.52 23.70
N SER A 730 -21.99 -22.27 24.27
CA SER A 730 -21.77 -23.65 24.69
C SER A 730 -22.28 -24.64 23.64
N PRO A 731 -21.69 -25.83 23.52
CA PRO A 731 -22.14 -26.83 22.56
C PRO A 731 -23.54 -27.38 22.92
N PHE A 732 -24.35 -27.66 21.90
CA PHE A 732 -25.68 -28.26 22.03
C PHE A 732 -25.82 -29.48 21.09
N GLY A 733 -26.66 -30.45 21.48
CA GLY A 733 -27.13 -31.50 20.56
C GLY A 733 -26.03 -32.38 19.97
N GLY A 734 -25.00 -32.70 20.76
CA GLY A 734 -23.87 -33.54 20.35
C GLY A 734 -22.67 -32.78 19.79
N ALA A 735 -22.72 -31.43 19.73
CA ALA A 735 -21.55 -30.62 19.40
C ALA A 735 -20.47 -30.70 20.49
N THR A 736 -19.27 -30.27 20.11
CA THR A 736 -18.11 -30.17 21.00
C THR A 736 -17.53 -28.77 20.94
N THR A 737 -17.08 -28.24 22.07
CA THR A 737 -16.25 -27.02 22.11
C THR A 737 -14.93 -27.28 21.39
N ILE A 738 -14.57 -26.39 20.47
CA ILE A 738 -13.28 -26.46 19.73
C ILE A 738 -12.37 -25.28 20.05
N LEU A 739 -12.90 -24.16 20.54
CA LEU A 739 -12.14 -22.96 20.87
C LEU A 739 -12.59 -22.37 22.21
N ASN A 740 -11.62 -22.04 23.07
CA ASN A 740 -11.83 -21.39 24.36
C ASN A 740 -11.29 -19.97 24.32
N TYR A 741 -12.04 -19.00 24.86
CA TYR A 741 -11.51 -17.66 25.09
C TYR A 741 -10.40 -17.70 26.16
N ASN A 742 -9.54 -16.68 26.14
CA ASN A 742 -8.55 -16.45 27.19
C ASN A 742 -9.18 -16.24 28.58
N THR A 743 -10.44 -15.81 28.65
CA THR A 743 -11.18 -15.74 29.90
C THR A 743 -11.68 -17.13 30.29
N ALA A 744 -11.24 -17.62 31.46
CA ALA A 744 -11.56 -18.95 31.95
C ALA A 744 -13.08 -19.23 31.99
N GLY A 745 -13.47 -20.39 31.47
CA GLY A 745 -14.87 -20.84 31.44
C GLY A 745 -15.72 -20.24 30.31
N ARG A 746 -15.10 -19.55 29.35
CA ARG A 746 -15.77 -18.98 28.17
C ARG A 746 -15.27 -19.66 26.90
N PHE A 747 -16.18 -19.84 25.96
CA PHE A 747 -16.07 -20.69 24.78
C PHE A 747 -16.37 -19.86 23.53
N GLY A 748 -15.43 -19.81 22.60
CA GLY A 748 -15.52 -18.99 21.39
C GLY A 748 -15.91 -19.76 20.14
N GLY A 749 -15.88 -21.09 20.17
CA GLY A 749 -16.22 -21.89 19.01
C GLY A 749 -16.63 -23.31 19.33
N ILE A 750 -17.59 -23.81 18.58
CA ILE A 750 -18.08 -25.19 18.65
C ILE A 750 -18.03 -25.84 17.26
N ALA A 751 -18.05 -27.17 17.22
CA ALA A 751 -18.18 -27.92 15.99
C ALA A 751 -19.08 -29.14 16.17
N TYR A 752 -19.73 -29.57 15.09
CA TYR A 752 -20.60 -30.74 15.04
C TYR A 752 -20.45 -31.48 13.71
N LYS A 753 -20.38 -32.83 13.78
CA LYS A 753 -20.56 -33.72 12.64
C LYS A 753 -21.72 -34.66 12.92
N GLY A 754 -22.59 -34.86 11.93
CA GLY A 754 -23.73 -35.76 12.03
C GLY A 754 -24.86 -35.33 11.11
N THR A 755 -26.07 -35.74 11.43
CA THR A 755 -27.27 -35.30 10.71
C THR A 755 -27.90 -34.08 11.39
N PHE A 756 -28.57 -33.26 10.59
CA PHE A 756 -29.34 -32.10 11.06
C PHE A 756 -30.82 -32.32 10.75
N GLY A 757 -31.68 -31.67 11.55
CA GLY A 757 -33.12 -31.66 11.32
C GLY A 757 -33.70 -33.05 11.05
N SER A 758 -34.29 -33.18 9.86
CA SER A 758 -34.82 -34.46 9.33
C SER A 758 -33.92 -35.10 8.26
N GLY A 759 -32.77 -34.49 7.99
CA GLY A 759 -31.80 -34.95 7.02
C GLY A 759 -31.19 -36.30 7.37
N THR A 760 -30.80 -37.05 6.34
CA THR A 760 -30.16 -38.38 6.47
C THR A 760 -28.70 -38.38 6.01
N SER A 761 -28.27 -37.33 5.30
CA SER A 761 -26.90 -37.15 4.84
C SER A 761 -26.01 -36.62 5.97
N PRO A 762 -24.83 -37.23 6.24
CA PRO A 762 -23.85 -36.65 7.14
C PRO A 762 -23.43 -35.26 6.67
N SER A 763 -23.40 -34.33 7.61
CA SER A 763 -23.14 -32.91 7.44
C SER A 763 -22.17 -32.44 8.51
N SER A 764 -21.66 -31.22 8.39
CA SER A 764 -20.68 -30.68 9.34
C SER A 764 -20.82 -29.18 9.52
N LEU A 765 -20.68 -28.73 10.76
CA LEU A 765 -20.76 -27.33 11.16
C LEU A 765 -19.54 -26.96 12.02
N ILE A 766 -19.01 -25.76 11.78
CA ILE A 766 -18.22 -25.01 12.74
C ILE A 766 -18.93 -23.67 12.97
N PHE A 767 -19.16 -23.30 14.23
CA PHE A 767 -19.74 -22.01 14.59
C PHE A 767 -18.80 -21.28 15.56
N LEU A 768 -18.39 -20.08 15.16
CA LEU A 768 -17.55 -19.17 15.94
C LEU A 768 -18.39 -17.99 16.43
N GLY A 769 -18.37 -17.73 17.74
CA GLY A 769 -19.05 -16.60 18.36
C GLY A 769 -18.32 -15.26 18.18
N PHE A 770 -17.35 -15.18 17.28
CA PHE A 770 -16.54 -14.00 17.02
C PHE A 770 -16.29 -13.87 15.52
N ALA A 771 -15.98 -12.66 15.06
CA ALA A 771 -15.58 -12.38 13.69
C ALA A 771 -14.13 -12.84 13.43
N LEU A 772 -13.96 -13.90 12.66
CA LEU A 772 -12.66 -14.52 12.39
C LEU A 772 -11.72 -13.59 11.61
N GLU A 773 -12.25 -12.78 10.71
CA GLU A 773 -11.54 -11.77 9.92
C GLU A 773 -10.89 -10.67 10.79
N THR A 774 -11.23 -10.58 12.08
CA THR A 774 -10.57 -9.67 13.02
C THR A 774 -9.18 -10.17 13.46
N ALA A 775 -8.83 -11.43 13.17
CA ALA A 775 -7.55 -12.02 13.53
C ALA A 775 -6.48 -11.82 12.43
N PRO A 776 -5.18 -11.90 12.76
CA PRO A 776 -4.12 -11.84 11.75
C PRO A 776 -4.25 -12.93 10.68
N GLN A 777 -3.96 -12.60 9.42
CA GLN A 777 -4.13 -13.49 8.25
C GLN A 777 -3.44 -14.86 8.44
N GLU A 778 -2.26 -14.91 9.02
CA GLU A 778 -1.51 -16.16 9.28
C GLU A 778 -2.27 -17.10 10.24
N GLN A 779 -2.96 -16.53 11.23
CA GLN A 779 -3.70 -17.29 12.24
C GLN A 779 -5.02 -17.78 11.66
N ILE A 780 -5.69 -16.95 10.85
CA ILE A 780 -6.86 -17.37 10.06
C ILE A 780 -6.46 -18.52 9.13
N THR A 781 -5.33 -18.41 8.43
CA THR A 781 -4.83 -19.47 7.53
C THR A 781 -4.60 -20.79 8.26
N SER A 782 -3.97 -20.74 9.44
CA SER A 782 -3.76 -21.92 10.30
C SER A 782 -5.09 -22.54 10.76
N PHE A 783 -6.04 -21.71 11.22
CA PHE A 783 -7.38 -22.18 11.59
C PHE A 783 -8.12 -22.80 10.40
N MET A 784 -8.10 -22.14 9.24
CA MET A 784 -8.79 -22.61 8.04
C MET A 784 -8.22 -23.93 7.54
N ALA A 785 -6.91 -24.17 7.65
CA ALA A 785 -6.33 -25.48 7.34
C ALA A 785 -6.92 -26.61 8.24
N LYS A 786 -7.11 -26.33 9.54
CA LYS A 786 -7.78 -27.28 10.46
C LYS A 786 -9.26 -27.44 10.13
N ALA A 787 -9.96 -26.35 9.80
CA ALA A 787 -11.37 -26.38 9.41
C ALA A 787 -11.58 -27.20 8.13
N LEU A 788 -10.74 -27.04 7.11
CA LEU A 788 -10.79 -27.82 5.87
C LEU A 788 -10.52 -29.31 6.10
N THR A 789 -9.58 -29.63 6.99
CA THR A 789 -9.32 -31.01 7.43
C THR A 789 -10.54 -31.58 8.16
N TYR A 790 -11.12 -30.80 9.08
CA TYR A 790 -12.34 -31.17 9.79
C TYR A 790 -13.49 -31.43 8.82
N PHE A 791 -13.66 -30.59 7.80
CA PHE A 791 -14.70 -30.76 6.79
C PHE A 791 -14.40 -31.86 5.77
N GLU A 792 -13.22 -32.49 5.78
CA GLU A 792 -12.83 -33.51 4.80
C GLU A 792 -12.84 -32.94 3.36
N VAL A 793 -12.40 -31.69 3.18
CA VAL A 793 -12.42 -30.95 1.89
C VAL A 793 -11.00 -30.83 1.29
N THR A 794 -10.06 -31.73 1.63
CA THR A 794 -8.66 -31.71 1.14
C THR A 794 -8.24 -33.05 0.53
N LEU A 795 -7.25 -33.06 -0.39
CA LEU A 795 -6.23 -34.12 -0.69
C LEU A 795 -5.41 -33.80 -2.00
N PRO A 796 -4.12 -34.19 -2.18
CA PRO A 796 -3.09 -34.68 -1.24
C PRO A 796 -1.88 -33.70 -1.10
N VAL A 797 -1.08 -33.90 -0.03
CA VAL A 797 0.11 -33.12 0.42
C VAL A 797 0.03 -31.59 0.29
N THR A 798 -0.09 -30.93 1.44
CA THR A 798 0.16 -29.50 1.54
C THR A 798 1.68 -29.26 1.54
N LEU A 799 2.23 -28.74 0.43
CA LEU A 799 3.63 -28.32 0.34
C LEU A 799 3.80 -26.98 1.08
N LEU A 800 4.61 -26.95 2.13
CA LEU A 800 4.91 -25.72 2.88
C LEU A 800 5.98 -24.88 2.18
N ASP A 801 7.01 -25.54 1.64
CA ASP A 801 8.09 -24.88 0.91
C ASP A 801 8.65 -25.81 -0.16
N TYR A 802 9.17 -25.24 -1.24
CA TYR A 802 9.99 -25.91 -2.23
C TYR A 802 10.97 -24.90 -2.83
N ASN A 803 12.27 -25.22 -2.79
CA ASN A 803 13.32 -24.33 -3.23
C ASN A 803 14.44 -25.11 -3.94
N ALA A 804 15.08 -24.47 -4.93
CA ALA A 804 16.23 -24.99 -5.66
C ALA A 804 17.38 -23.98 -5.59
N THR A 805 18.52 -24.37 -5.03
CA THR A 805 19.67 -23.47 -4.81
C THR A 805 20.94 -24.05 -5.40
N LEU A 806 21.70 -23.23 -6.14
CA LEU A 806 23.02 -23.61 -6.63
C LEU A 806 24.01 -23.60 -5.47
N GLN A 807 24.61 -24.75 -5.19
CA GLN A 807 25.66 -24.85 -4.17
C GLN A 807 26.99 -24.34 -4.73
N ASN A 808 27.89 -23.92 -3.83
CA ASN A 808 29.25 -23.50 -4.21
C ASN A 808 30.01 -24.61 -4.97
N THR A 809 29.60 -25.87 -4.81
CA THR A 809 30.11 -27.05 -5.54
C THR A 809 29.55 -27.23 -6.94
N GLY A 810 28.59 -26.43 -7.39
CA GLY A 810 27.97 -26.59 -8.73
C GLY A 810 26.90 -27.69 -8.79
N VAL A 811 26.55 -28.27 -7.65
CA VAL A 811 25.39 -29.14 -7.45
C VAL A 811 24.17 -28.27 -7.18
N VAL A 812 23.01 -28.63 -7.71
CA VAL A 812 21.75 -27.98 -7.34
C VAL A 812 21.12 -28.76 -6.18
N LYS A 813 20.90 -28.09 -5.06
CA LYS A 813 20.16 -28.63 -3.92
C LYS A 813 18.70 -28.24 -4.06
N LEU A 814 17.85 -29.25 -4.19
CA LEU A 814 16.40 -29.13 -4.10
C LEU A 814 15.98 -29.50 -2.68
N GLN A 815 15.18 -28.66 -2.05
CA GLN A 815 14.65 -28.90 -0.72
C GLN A 815 13.17 -28.56 -0.70
N TRP A 816 12.36 -29.39 -0.06
CA TRP A 816 10.94 -29.12 0.13
C TRP A 816 10.47 -29.62 1.49
N GLN A 817 9.38 -29.03 1.95
CA GLN A 817 8.73 -29.37 3.20
C GLN A 817 7.24 -29.62 2.94
N THR A 818 6.71 -30.67 3.54
CA THR A 818 5.26 -30.94 3.57
C THR A 818 4.68 -30.52 4.91
N ALA A 819 3.39 -30.18 4.97
CA ALA A 819 2.64 -29.91 6.20
C ALA A 819 2.03 -31.19 6.76
N ALA A 820 1.58 -32.05 5.85
CA ALA A 820 1.06 -33.39 6.10
C ALA A 820 1.17 -34.21 4.81
N GLU A 821 1.20 -35.53 4.92
CA GLU A 821 1.21 -36.47 3.81
C GLU A 821 0.07 -37.46 3.98
N THR A 822 -0.66 -37.72 2.90
CA THR A 822 -1.72 -38.73 2.87
C THR A 822 -1.61 -39.49 1.57
N ASP A 823 -1.51 -40.80 1.68
CA ASP A 823 -1.34 -41.78 0.61
C ASP A 823 -0.20 -41.51 -0.38
N ASN A 824 0.77 -40.67 0.02
CA ASN A 824 1.92 -40.34 -0.79
C ASN A 824 2.89 -41.52 -0.80
N LYS A 825 3.31 -42.01 -1.96
CA LYS A 825 4.29 -43.10 -2.11
C LYS A 825 5.71 -42.55 -2.31
N GLU A 826 5.87 -41.56 -3.19
CA GLU A 826 7.17 -40.97 -3.50
C GLU A 826 7.04 -39.61 -4.19
N PHE A 827 8.10 -38.80 -4.10
CA PHE A 827 8.27 -37.60 -4.89
C PHE A 827 9.12 -37.90 -6.13
N ILE A 828 8.70 -37.39 -7.28
CA ILE A 828 9.39 -37.47 -8.56
C ILE A 828 9.94 -36.08 -8.87
N ILE A 829 11.25 -36.01 -9.14
CA ILE A 829 11.93 -34.77 -9.47
C ILE A 829 12.31 -34.84 -10.95
N SER A 830 11.82 -33.88 -11.72
CA SER A 830 12.06 -33.79 -13.15
C SER A 830 12.77 -32.48 -13.51
N ARG A 831 13.67 -32.49 -14.49
CA ARG A 831 14.40 -31.32 -14.96
C ARG A 831 14.15 -31.04 -16.44
N SER A 832 13.99 -29.78 -16.78
CA SER A 832 13.90 -29.25 -18.15
C SER A 832 14.92 -28.11 -18.36
N VAL A 833 15.32 -27.89 -19.61
CA VAL A 833 16.14 -26.73 -20.04
C VAL A 833 15.34 -25.73 -20.87
N ASP A 834 14.12 -26.08 -21.27
CA ASP A 834 13.23 -25.29 -22.13
C ASP A 834 11.88 -24.95 -21.46
N GLY A 835 11.65 -25.47 -20.25
CA GLY A 835 10.41 -25.31 -19.49
C GLY A 835 9.23 -26.14 -20.02
N GLN A 836 9.43 -26.95 -21.07
CA GLN A 836 8.38 -27.74 -21.73
C GLN A 836 8.63 -29.25 -21.59
N GLN A 837 9.83 -29.71 -21.94
CA GLN A 837 10.20 -31.13 -21.92
C GLN A 837 10.92 -31.46 -20.60
N PHE A 838 10.21 -32.11 -19.67
CA PHE A 838 10.75 -32.52 -18.37
C PHE A 838 11.21 -33.97 -18.37
N ASN A 839 12.46 -34.20 -17.96
CA ASN A 839 13.05 -35.53 -17.81
C ASN A 839 13.24 -35.85 -16.34
N VAL A 840 12.84 -37.04 -15.88
CA VAL A 840 13.03 -37.45 -14.48
C VAL A 840 14.53 -37.51 -14.16
N VAL A 841 14.95 -36.74 -13.15
CA VAL A 841 16.34 -36.71 -12.65
C VAL A 841 16.50 -37.43 -11.31
N GLY A 842 15.41 -37.70 -10.60
CA GLY A 842 15.44 -38.49 -9.38
C GLY A 842 14.06 -38.75 -8.78
N LYS A 843 14.04 -39.63 -7.78
CA LYS A 843 12.87 -39.92 -6.96
C LYS A 843 13.28 -39.98 -5.49
N VAL A 844 12.39 -39.56 -4.58
CA VAL A 844 12.60 -39.59 -3.14
C VAL A 844 11.38 -40.23 -2.51
N ALA A 845 11.55 -41.37 -1.83
CA ALA A 845 10.46 -42.02 -1.11
C ALA A 845 9.87 -41.08 -0.05
N SER A 846 8.55 -41.04 0.04
CA SER A 846 7.84 -40.29 1.07
C SER A 846 7.84 -41.06 2.40
N PHE A 847 7.26 -40.47 3.44
CA PHE A 847 6.94 -41.17 4.69
C PHE A 847 5.51 -41.77 4.69
N GLY A 848 4.80 -41.76 3.56
CA GLY A 848 3.46 -42.35 3.44
C GLY A 848 2.37 -41.42 3.97
N ASN A 849 1.96 -41.70 5.21
CA ASN A 849 0.91 -41.00 5.93
C ASN A 849 1.52 -40.27 7.13
N THR A 850 1.60 -38.93 7.07
CA THR A 850 2.14 -38.12 8.16
C THR A 850 1.21 -36.95 8.49
N THR A 851 0.97 -36.71 9.78
CA THR A 851 0.18 -35.57 10.27
C THR A 851 1.05 -34.39 10.73
N THR A 852 2.36 -34.62 10.84
CA THR A 852 3.40 -33.64 11.18
C THR A 852 4.42 -33.66 10.05
N GLY A 853 4.17 -32.87 9.00
CA GLY A 853 4.84 -33.02 7.72
C GLY A 853 6.39 -32.99 7.75
N SER A 854 6.98 -33.39 6.64
CA SER A 854 8.36 -33.86 6.56
C SER A 854 9.24 -32.97 5.70
N ASN A 855 10.54 -33.01 5.97
CA ASN A 855 11.56 -32.28 5.22
C ASN A 855 12.31 -33.24 4.29
N TYR A 856 12.46 -32.82 3.04
CA TYR A 856 13.12 -33.60 2.01
C TYR A 856 14.21 -32.79 1.33
N VAL A 857 15.25 -33.49 0.90
CA VAL A 857 16.35 -32.90 0.13
C VAL A 857 16.75 -33.85 -0.99
N PHE A 858 16.91 -33.29 -2.18
CA PHE A 858 17.46 -33.97 -3.34
C PHE A 858 18.61 -33.15 -3.93
N TYR A 859 19.65 -33.83 -4.43
CA TYR A 859 20.83 -33.17 -5.01
C TYR A 859 20.97 -33.56 -6.49
N ASP A 860 20.72 -32.61 -7.39
CA ASP A 860 21.08 -32.79 -8.79
C ASP A 860 22.57 -32.45 -8.98
N ARG A 861 23.37 -33.51 -9.21
CA ARG A 861 24.82 -33.44 -9.40
C ARG A 861 25.25 -33.21 -10.85
N LYS A 862 24.30 -33.20 -11.80
CA LYS A 862 24.59 -33.00 -13.22
C LYS A 862 23.70 -31.90 -13.81
N PRO A 863 23.56 -30.72 -13.18
CA PRO A 863 22.75 -29.64 -13.73
C PRO A 863 23.35 -29.18 -15.08
N VAL A 864 22.50 -28.62 -15.93
CA VAL A 864 22.95 -28.08 -17.22
C VAL A 864 23.46 -26.65 -17.01
N ASN A 865 24.49 -26.22 -17.75
CA ASN A 865 24.90 -24.82 -17.72
C ASN A 865 23.85 -23.94 -18.41
N GLY A 866 23.42 -22.87 -17.77
CA GLY A 866 22.28 -22.04 -18.18
C GLY A 866 21.02 -22.29 -17.34
N ILE A 867 19.85 -21.98 -17.88
CA ILE A 867 18.58 -22.09 -17.17
C ILE A 867 18.19 -23.57 -16.98
N ASN A 868 17.85 -23.94 -15.76
CA ASN A 868 17.30 -25.24 -15.40
C ASN A 868 15.95 -25.03 -14.71
N TYR A 869 14.93 -25.76 -15.16
CA TYR A 869 13.61 -25.85 -14.56
C TYR A 869 13.52 -27.18 -13.83
N TYR A 870 13.17 -27.17 -12.55
CA TYR A 870 12.96 -28.38 -11.75
C TYR A 870 11.51 -28.45 -11.33
N ARG A 871 10.83 -29.52 -11.73
CA ARG A 871 9.46 -29.83 -11.34
C ARG A 871 9.48 -30.87 -10.23
N LEU A 872 8.68 -30.63 -9.20
CA LEU A 872 8.42 -31.59 -8.13
C LEU A 872 7.03 -32.17 -8.34
N GLU A 873 6.93 -33.48 -8.43
CA GLU A 873 5.68 -34.21 -8.55
C GLU A 873 5.58 -35.17 -7.37
N GLN A 874 4.37 -35.42 -6.89
CA GLN A 874 4.06 -36.50 -5.96
C GLN A 874 3.42 -37.65 -6.71
N GLN A 875 3.73 -38.89 -6.33
CA GLN A 875 3.01 -40.08 -6.73
C GLN A 875 2.37 -40.72 -5.50
N ASP A 876 1.07 -40.99 -5.56
CA ASP A 876 0.32 -41.71 -4.52
C ASP A 876 0.47 -43.24 -4.65
N PHE A 877 0.06 -43.99 -3.63
CA PHE A 877 0.08 -45.46 -3.65
C PHE A 877 -0.81 -46.07 -4.74
N ASP A 878 -1.86 -45.38 -5.17
CA ASP A 878 -2.72 -45.78 -6.29
C ASP A 878 -2.12 -45.45 -7.68
N GLY A 879 -0.95 -44.79 -7.70
CA GLY A 879 -0.23 -44.40 -8.91
C GLY A 879 -0.61 -43.02 -9.46
N LYS A 880 -1.56 -42.31 -8.86
CA LYS A 880 -1.92 -40.93 -9.23
C LYS A 880 -0.71 -40.00 -9.07
N ILE A 881 -0.50 -39.12 -10.03
CA ILE A 881 0.59 -38.13 -10.01
C ILE A 881 0.01 -36.73 -9.84
N THR A 882 0.55 -35.96 -8.90
CA THR A 882 0.16 -34.57 -8.61
C THR A 882 1.38 -33.65 -8.76
N ASP A 883 1.27 -32.60 -9.58
CA ASP A 883 2.33 -31.59 -9.73
C ASP A 883 2.33 -30.64 -8.52
N LEU A 884 3.48 -30.50 -7.86
CA LEU A 884 3.68 -29.67 -6.67
C LEU A 884 4.46 -28.37 -7.00
N GLY A 885 4.76 -28.12 -8.28
CA GLY A 885 5.29 -26.87 -8.79
C GLY A 885 6.70 -26.95 -9.36
N VAL A 886 7.12 -25.85 -9.98
CA VAL A 886 8.41 -25.72 -10.67
C VAL A 886 9.29 -24.66 -10.01
N ARG A 887 10.60 -24.90 -9.95
CA ARG A 887 11.62 -23.91 -9.59
C ARG A 887 12.63 -23.72 -10.70
N VAL A 888 12.99 -22.46 -10.93
CA VAL A 888 13.91 -22.07 -12.00
C VAL A 888 15.20 -21.56 -11.40
N LEU A 889 16.32 -22.04 -11.95
CA LEU A 889 17.64 -21.63 -11.52
C LEU A 889 18.54 -21.46 -12.74
N ASN A 890 19.14 -20.29 -12.89
CA ASN A 890 20.21 -20.10 -13.86
C ASN A 890 21.53 -20.59 -13.25
N VAL A 891 22.04 -21.71 -13.76
CA VAL A 891 23.24 -22.37 -13.27
C VAL A 891 24.44 -21.91 -14.10
N SER A 892 25.44 -21.32 -13.45
CA SER A 892 26.71 -20.99 -14.08
C SER A 892 27.81 -21.94 -13.58
N LEU A 893 28.18 -22.91 -14.42
CA LEU A 893 29.25 -23.86 -14.16
C LEU A 893 30.58 -23.27 -14.68
N THR A 894 31.19 -22.37 -13.91
CA THR A 894 32.43 -21.68 -14.30
C THR A 894 33.71 -22.42 -13.91
N ASP A 895 34.82 -22.02 -14.55
CA ASP A 895 36.18 -22.51 -14.39
C ASP A 895 36.78 -22.32 -12.96
N ASN A 896 36.13 -21.52 -12.11
CA ASN A 896 36.61 -21.18 -10.76
C ASN A 896 36.44 -22.32 -9.73
N LYS A 897 35.92 -23.49 -10.15
CA LYS A 897 35.69 -24.66 -9.27
C LYS A 897 36.71 -25.79 -9.45
N VAL A 898 37.77 -25.55 -10.22
CA VAL A 898 38.92 -26.47 -10.36
C VAL A 898 40.17 -25.80 -9.80
N ALA A 899 40.71 -26.35 -8.70
CA ALA A 899 41.94 -25.88 -8.08
C ALA A 899 43.13 -26.75 -8.50
N ILE A 900 44.22 -26.13 -8.93
CA ILE A 900 45.45 -26.80 -9.38
C ILE A 900 46.61 -26.28 -8.54
N TYR A 901 47.24 -27.15 -7.77
CA TYR A 901 48.30 -26.75 -6.84
C TYR A 901 49.27 -27.88 -6.49
N PRO A 902 50.55 -27.55 -6.18
CA PRO A 902 51.15 -26.26 -6.44
C PRO A 902 51.32 -26.02 -7.96
N ASN A 903 51.28 -24.76 -8.38
CA ASN A 903 51.59 -24.36 -9.75
C ASN A 903 52.28 -22.99 -9.70
N PRO A 904 53.59 -22.89 -9.93
CA PRO A 904 54.49 -23.92 -10.46
C PRO A 904 54.71 -25.17 -9.56
N THR A 905 55.13 -26.29 -10.16
CA THR A 905 55.43 -27.57 -9.47
C THR A 905 56.77 -28.18 -9.91
N GLN A 906 57.28 -29.16 -9.16
CA GLN A 906 58.44 -29.99 -9.47
C GLN A 906 58.01 -31.38 -9.98
N ASP A 907 57.42 -32.18 -9.09
CA ASP A 907 57.18 -33.61 -9.35
C ASP A 907 55.70 -34.01 -9.44
N ILE A 908 54.80 -33.23 -8.82
CA ILE A 908 53.38 -33.60 -8.71
C ILE A 908 52.47 -32.37 -8.70
N VAL A 909 51.36 -32.44 -9.41
CA VAL A 909 50.30 -31.43 -9.35
C VAL A 909 49.01 -32.07 -8.84
N ASN A 910 48.41 -31.46 -7.82
CA ASN A 910 47.10 -31.87 -7.33
C ASN A 910 46.02 -31.08 -8.07
N VAL A 911 44.95 -31.77 -8.43
CA VAL A 911 43.79 -31.21 -9.11
C VAL A 911 42.57 -31.53 -8.27
N ALA A 912 41.97 -30.53 -7.65
CA ALA A 912 40.73 -30.65 -6.90
C ALA A 912 39.56 -30.12 -7.75
N PHE A 913 38.47 -30.87 -7.79
CA PHE A 913 37.28 -30.60 -8.60
C PHE A 913 36.04 -31.25 -8.00
N VAL A 914 34.89 -31.02 -8.60
CA VAL A 914 33.61 -31.55 -8.11
C VAL A 914 33.44 -32.99 -8.56
N ALA A 915 33.07 -33.88 -7.64
CA ALA A 915 32.83 -35.29 -7.94
C ALA A 915 31.80 -35.47 -9.06
N GLY A 916 32.17 -36.29 -10.06
CA GLY A 916 31.31 -36.63 -11.19
C GLY A 916 31.24 -35.59 -12.31
N LEU A 917 31.94 -34.44 -12.18
CA LEU A 917 31.98 -33.40 -13.21
C LEU A 917 32.92 -33.76 -14.38
N TYR A 918 34.02 -34.42 -14.06
CA TYR A 918 35.04 -34.87 -15.00
C TYR A 918 35.20 -36.39 -14.90
N ASN A 919 35.39 -37.04 -16.04
CA ASN A 919 35.62 -38.48 -16.14
C ASN A 919 37.07 -38.81 -16.52
N GLN A 920 37.87 -37.81 -16.92
CA GLN A 920 39.27 -38.00 -17.29
C GLN A 920 40.07 -36.70 -17.16
N ILE A 921 41.36 -36.81 -16.84
CA ILE A 921 42.33 -35.71 -16.92
C ILE A 921 43.52 -36.15 -17.78
N GLN A 922 43.99 -35.24 -18.64
CA GLN A 922 45.13 -35.44 -19.53
C GLN A 922 46.18 -34.36 -19.30
N LEU A 923 47.46 -34.74 -19.24
CA LEU A 923 48.59 -33.84 -19.35
C LEU A 923 49.01 -33.74 -20.81
N ILE A 924 49.06 -32.54 -21.37
CA ILE A 924 49.45 -32.28 -22.75
C ILE A 924 50.59 -31.25 -22.82
N ASP A 925 51.46 -31.38 -23.84
CA ASP A 925 52.49 -30.37 -24.15
C ASP A 925 51.94 -29.20 -24.97
N GLY A 926 52.80 -28.22 -25.30
CA GLY A 926 52.44 -27.05 -26.11
C GLY A 926 51.98 -27.36 -27.55
N ASN A 927 52.23 -28.58 -28.04
CA ASN A 927 51.76 -29.06 -29.34
C ASN A 927 50.49 -29.92 -29.22
N GLY A 928 49.92 -30.04 -28.02
CA GLY A 928 48.74 -30.86 -27.74
C GLY A 928 49.01 -32.36 -27.64
N LYS A 929 50.27 -32.81 -27.63
CA LYS A 929 50.62 -34.22 -27.48
C LYS A 929 50.30 -34.67 -26.06
N ILE A 930 49.51 -35.74 -25.92
CA ILE A 930 49.19 -36.33 -24.62
C ILE A 930 50.43 -37.03 -24.05
N LEU A 931 50.86 -36.57 -22.89
CA LEU A 931 52.00 -37.13 -22.14
C LEU A 931 51.53 -38.14 -21.08
N LYS A 932 50.41 -37.86 -20.41
CA LYS A 932 49.78 -38.74 -19.41
C LYS A 932 48.26 -38.57 -19.42
N GLN A 933 47.54 -39.60 -18.99
CA GLN A 933 46.08 -39.53 -18.81
C GLN A 933 45.63 -40.41 -17.64
N THR A 934 44.58 -39.96 -16.94
CA THR A 934 44.01 -40.64 -15.78
C THR A 934 42.49 -40.60 -15.87
N SER A 935 41.82 -41.74 -15.74
CA SER A 935 40.36 -41.82 -15.62
C SER A 935 39.92 -41.50 -14.19
N LEU A 936 38.77 -40.85 -14.06
CA LEU A 936 38.21 -40.41 -12.78
C LEU A 936 36.93 -41.19 -12.47
N GLY A 937 36.76 -41.59 -11.21
CA GLY A 937 35.52 -42.18 -10.72
C GLY A 937 34.44 -41.12 -10.47
N SER A 938 33.18 -41.54 -10.47
CA SER A 938 32.02 -40.65 -10.24
C SER A 938 31.99 -39.98 -8.86
N SER A 939 32.71 -40.52 -7.88
CA SER A 939 32.88 -39.97 -6.53
C SER A 939 34.20 -39.22 -6.32
N THR A 940 35.10 -39.18 -7.32
CA THR A 940 36.43 -38.59 -7.18
C THR A 940 36.33 -37.06 -7.09
N THR A 941 36.75 -36.47 -5.96
CA THR A 941 36.80 -35.01 -5.74
C THR A 941 38.19 -34.40 -5.93
N GLN A 942 39.22 -35.24 -5.98
CA GLN A 942 40.59 -34.81 -6.20
C GLN A 942 41.41 -35.92 -6.83
N THR A 943 42.42 -35.55 -7.60
CA THR A 943 43.45 -36.48 -8.09
C THR A 943 44.81 -35.80 -8.10
N ALA A 944 45.87 -36.59 -8.15
CA ALA A 944 47.22 -36.09 -8.31
C ALA A 944 47.83 -36.63 -9.60
N MET A 945 48.53 -35.76 -10.32
CA MET A 945 49.21 -36.13 -11.55
C MET A 945 50.72 -35.96 -11.36
N SER A 946 51.46 -37.06 -11.52
CA SER A 946 52.93 -37.04 -11.44
C SER A 946 53.52 -36.48 -12.74
N LEU A 947 54.47 -35.57 -12.60
CA LEU A 947 55.30 -35.04 -13.68
C LEU A 947 56.73 -35.63 -13.65
N ASN A 948 56.95 -36.74 -12.94
CA ASN A 948 58.23 -37.45 -12.98
C ASN A 948 58.55 -37.83 -14.43
N ASN A 949 59.80 -37.58 -14.84
CA ASN A 949 60.33 -37.78 -16.20
C ASN A 949 59.73 -36.87 -17.28
N VAL A 950 59.07 -35.77 -16.90
CA VAL A 950 58.67 -34.68 -17.79
C VAL A 950 59.69 -33.53 -17.66
N PRO A 951 60.30 -33.00 -18.73
CA PRO A 951 61.24 -31.87 -18.65
C PRO A 951 60.62 -30.60 -18.08
N SER A 952 61.41 -29.69 -17.50
CA SER A 952 60.94 -28.36 -17.09
C SER A 952 60.34 -27.59 -18.28
N GLY A 953 59.22 -26.91 -18.07
CA GLY A 953 58.47 -26.25 -19.15
C GLY A 953 57.01 -25.98 -18.83
N ILE A 954 56.30 -25.43 -19.83
CA ILE A 954 54.84 -25.17 -19.76
C ILE A 954 54.08 -26.37 -20.32
N TYR A 955 53.11 -26.85 -19.55
CA TYR A 955 52.19 -27.91 -19.96
C TYR A 955 50.75 -27.48 -19.69
N PHE A 956 49.79 -28.29 -20.14
CA PHE A 956 48.39 -28.05 -19.86
C PHE A 956 47.72 -29.31 -19.31
N LEU A 957 46.86 -29.13 -18.32
CA LEU A 957 45.93 -30.15 -17.86
C LEU A 957 44.61 -29.94 -18.58
N LYS A 958 44.21 -30.92 -19.39
CA LYS A 958 42.90 -30.99 -20.03
C LYS A 958 42.00 -31.93 -19.23
N LEU A 959 40.96 -31.39 -18.61
CA LEU A 959 39.94 -32.15 -17.90
C LEU A 959 38.77 -32.40 -18.86
N ASN A 960 38.47 -33.67 -19.12
CA ASN A 960 37.38 -34.10 -19.97
C ASN A 960 36.18 -34.50 -19.09
N GLY A 961 35.01 -33.95 -19.42
CA GLY A 961 33.79 -34.05 -18.63
C GLY A 961 32.63 -33.37 -19.36
N ASN A 962 31.56 -33.05 -18.64
CA ASN A 962 30.41 -32.34 -19.22
C ASN A 962 30.80 -30.97 -19.80
N ILE A 963 31.77 -30.30 -19.18
CA ILE A 963 32.39 -29.07 -19.68
C ILE A 963 33.89 -29.33 -19.77
N PRO A 964 34.48 -29.53 -20.96
CA PRO A 964 35.91 -29.73 -21.07
C PRO A 964 36.66 -28.45 -20.68
N LEU A 965 37.72 -28.62 -19.90
CA LEU A 965 38.50 -27.50 -19.36
C LEU A 965 39.99 -27.70 -19.63
N VAL A 966 40.72 -26.62 -19.91
CA VAL A 966 42.18 -26.64 -20.06
C VAL A 966 42.81 -25.63 -19.11
N LYS A 967 43.77 -26.08 -18.29
CA LYS A 967 44.50 -25.24 -17.34
C LYS A 967 46.00 -25.34 -17.55
N LYS A 968 46.68 -24.19 -17.56
CA LYS A 968 48.13 -24.10 -17.68
C LYS A 968 48.81 -24.58 -16.39
N ILE A 969 49.84 -25.41 -16.53
CA ILE A 969 50.76 -25.76 -15.45
C ILE A 969 52.21 -25.42 -15.84
N ILE A 970 53.01 -25.03 -14.86
CA ILE A 970 54.42 -24.70 -15.01
C ILE A 970 55.22 -25.72 -14.21
N LYS A 971 56.08 -26.48 -14.89
CA LYS A 971 57.07 -27.36 -14.26
C LYS A 971 58.41 -26.63 -14.19
N ASN A 972 58.93 -26.45 -12.98
CA ASN A 972 60.25 -25.89 -12.72
C ASN A 972 61.34 -26.93 -12.92
#